data_AF-A0A8T2WSH7-F1
#
_entry.id   AF-A0A8T2WSH7-F1
#
_cell.length_a   1.000
_cell.length_b   1.000
_cell.length_c   1.000
_cell.angle_alpha   90.00
_cell.angle_beta   90.00
_cell.angle_gamma   90.00
#
_symmetry.space_group_name_H-M   'P 1'
#
loop_
_entity.id
_entity.type
_entity.pdbx_description
1 polymer ?
#
loop_
_entity_poly.entity_id
_entity_poly.type
_entity_poly.pdbx_seq_one_letter_code
_entity_poly.pdbx_strand_id
1 'polypeptide(L)'
;MAISALGPATSLRLTPGSTLRLLSFYPKSNPSNLPGILKTITKPHAIPPKFHHLLQLSGLPCRRFFRSVISGALQSSESAKVEKKGEIGNRVGEFRRKLKIADIKGGPDEGLDRVGKTIIVMGWVRTLRVQSSVTFIEVNDGSCLSNLQCVMDLEAEGYDQVESGLVTTGASIWMQGTVVKSQGSKQKVELKVIKIVGVGKSDPSYPIQKKRVSREFLRTKAHLRPRTNTFGAVARVRNALAYATHKFFQENGFVWVSSPIITASDCEGAGEQFCVTTLIPGSLEAANSPVDGIPKTKDGLIDWSQDFFGKPAFLTVSGQLNAETYATALSDVYTFGPTFRAENSNTSRHLAEFWDVAEKDFVQLTYTDAIELLLKAKKKFEFPLEWGCDLQSEHERYITEEVFGGCPVIIRDYPKDIKAFYMRQNDDGKTVAAMDMLVPRVGELIGGSQREERLEYIEDRLDELKLNRESFWWYLDLRRYGSDFGSEHFISVLKFSKFLETSMKYGKQIDLLQYPQVVENLPNMHCSDLFCFDIVALLTEMRPVIMVDYGGKLPELQDHLCALVKFCQQESAIFENLRVMVIEDMIYLIHVRGIAEYVKSSLNLEVELFFVNLEEDPPKMVTQAEESNLVTELIRVQKLFSSFFPLNGNSNDLLSHQMLDSVANAESSVNKPATSQSSEFIDLSCCMQDTEITVPTLNGWLLGYPVVYLFSKQHIEDAIYNLSTKYLRIFQIIVSRYASPKKGSQPEELLSFSVPYELSMGGSNEPWAVAFLAQMQTKWAKCKPTWRSLKMEVSECYPQAIVL
;
A
#
# COMPACT_ATOMS: atom_id res chain seq x y z
N MET A 1 27.78 -44.66 9.72
CA MET A 1 27.61 -45.13 8.31
C MET A 1 26.11 -45.14 8.01
N ALA A 2 25.71 -44.95 6.74
CA ALA A 2 24.31 -44.83 6.25
C ALA A 2 23.49 -43.67 6.87
N ILE A 3 22.72 -42.81 6.18
CA ILE A 3 22.13 -42.73 4.82
C ILE A 3 20.72 -43.33 4.70
N SER A 4 19.79 -42.48 4.23
CA SER A 4 18.39 -42.71 3.85
C SER A 4 17.40 -43.01 5.01
N ALA A 5 16.12 -42.64 4.92
CA ALA A 5 15.39 -42.02 3.81
C ALA A 5 14.48 -40.87 4.29
N LEU A 6 14.44 -39.78 3.52
CA LEU A 6 13.38 -38.76 3.52
C LEU A 6 13.07 -38.43 2.06
N GLY A 7 11.85 -38.70 1.61
CA GLY A 7 11.37 -38.32 0.29
C GLY A 7 10.97 -36.83 0.22
N PRO A 8 10.98 -36.21 -0.97
CA PRO A 8 10.47 -34.85 -1.14
C PRO A 8 8.95 -34.81 -0.86
N ALA A 9 8.49 -33.76 -0.19
CA ALA A 9 7.08 -33.60 0.16
C ALA A 9 6.21 -33.53 -1.11
N THR A 10 5.18 -34.38 -1.18
CA THR A 10 4.24 -34.43 -2.31
C THR A 10 3.42 -33.14 -2.37
N SER A 11 3.07 -32.69 -3.58
CA SER A 11 2.22 -31.51 -3.76
C SER A 11 0.88 -31.66 -3.04
N LEU A 12 0.56 -30.74 -2.12
CA LEU A 12 -0.77 -30.61 -1.52
C LEU A 12 -1.79 -30.18 -2.58
N ARG A 13 -2.32 -31.16 -3.32
CA ARG A 13 -3.58 -31.01 -4.03
C ARG A 13 -4.69 -31.04 -2.98
N LEU A 14 -5.37 -29.93 -2.77
CA LEU A 14 -6.62 -29.92 -2.02
C LEU A 14 -7.63 -30.82 -2.73
N THR A 15 -7.95 -31.96 -2.11
CA THR A 15 -9.03 -32.85 -2.54
C THR A 15 -10.37 -32.17 -2.24
N PRO A 16 -11.29 -32.03 -3.22
CA PRO A 16 -12.62 -31.49 -2.97
C PRO A 16 -13.48 -32.51 -2.22
N GLY A 17 -13.32 -32.58 -0.89
CA GLY A 17 -13.82 -33.72 -0.10
C GLY A 17 -13.85 -33.52 1.43
N SER A 18 -13.89 -32.29 1.92
CA SER A 18 -14.03 -31.99 3.36
C SER A 18 -14.91 -30.76 3.57
N THR A 19 -16.23 -30.92 3.43
CA THR A 19 -17.20 -29.84 3.65
C THR A 19 -17.26 -29.51 5.14
N LEU A 20 -16.65 -28.38 5.52
CA LEU A 20 -16.77 -27.82 6.87
C LEU A 20 -18.21 -27.35 7.08
N ARG A 21 -19.06 -28.25 7.60
CA ARG A 21 -20.43 -27.91 7.98
C ARG A 21 -20.39 -27.14 9.30
N LEU A 22 -20.41 -25.81 9.19
CA LEU A 22 -20.99 -24.99 10.25
C LEU A 22 -22.41 -25.50 10.49
N LEU A 23 -22.66 -26.03 11.68
CA LEU A 23 -23.99 -26.44 12.11
C LEU A 23 -24.80 -25.19 12.38
N SER A 24 -25.97 -25.07 11.74
CA SER A 24 -26.96 -24.06 12.11
C SER A 24 -27.38 -24.29 13.56
N PHE A 25 -27.12 -23.30 14.42
CA PHE A 25 -27.36 -23.37 15.86
C PHE A 25 -28.81 -23.02 16.19
N TYR A 26 -29.74 -23.99 16.06
CA TYR A 26 -31.05 -23.89 16.72
C TYR A 26 -31.51 -25.23 17.31
N PRO A 27 -32.02 -25.26 18.56
CA PRO A 27 -32.75 -26.40 19.08
C PRO A 27 -34.12 -26.48 18.40
N LYS A 28 -34.50 -27.66 17.90
CA LYS A 28 -35.87 -27.87 17.42
C LYS A 28 -36.82 -27.89 18.61
N SER A 29 -37.66 -26.87 18.71
CA SER A 29 -38.78 -26.84 19.65
C SER A 29 -39.78 -27.96 19.33
N ASN A 30 -40.23 -28.68 20.36
CA ASN A 30 -41.25 -29.72 20.23
C ASN A 30 -42.66 -29.10 20.33
N PRO A 31 -43.51 -29.17 19.30
CA PRO A 31 -44.94 -28.95 19.46
C PRO A 31 -45.59 -30.23 20.01
N SER A 32 -46.14 -30.17 21.22
CA SER A 32 -46.89 -31.28 21.82
C SER A 32 -48.26 -30.81 22.33
N ASN A 33 -49.26 -31.67 22.15
CA ASN A 33 -50.66 -31.55 22.59
C ASN A 33 -51.55 -30.51 21.88
N LEU A 34 -52.34 -30.96 20.90
CA LEU A 34 -53.81 -31.16 20.99
C LEU A 34 -54.33 -31.82 19.67
N PRO A 35 -55.53 -32.43 19.62
CA PRO A 35 -55.53 -33.88 19.37
C PRO A 35 -56.33 -34.39 18.15
N GLY A 36 -55.84 -35.50 17.59
CA GLY A 36 -56.64 -36.68 17.22
C GLY A 36 -57.45 -36.67 15.91
N ILE A 37 -57.14 -37.60 15.01
CA ILE A 37 -58.08 -38.61 14.46
C ILE A 37 -57.30 -39.74 13.73
N LEU A 38 -57.94 -40.90 13.58
CA LEU A 38 -57.34 -42.22 13.32
C LEU A 38 -57.17 -42.60 11.83
N LYS A 39 -56.02 -43.26 11.51
CA LYS A 39 -55.76 -44.40 10.55
C LYS A 39 -54.57 -44.15 9.60
N THR A 40 -53.46 -44.89 9.66
CA THR A 40 -53.22 -46.33 9.31
C THR A 40 -53.19 -46.61 7.79
N ILE A 41 -52.03 -46.98 7.22
CA ILE A 41 -51.78 -48.10 6.26
C ILE A 41 -50.30 -48.13 5.78
N THR A 42 -49.88 -49.29 5.25
CA THR A 42 -48.52 -49.84 5.07
C THR A 42 -47.72 -49.42 3.81
N LYS A 43 -46.38 -49.49 3.89
CA LYS A 43 -45.43 -49.81 2.78
C LYS A 43 -45.28 -51.35 2.66
N PRO A 44 -44.73 -52.00 1.58
CA PRO A 44 -43.75 -51.47 0.60
C PRO A 44 -43.84 -51.98 -0.88
N HIS A 45 -42.81 -51.60 -1.68
CA HIS A 45 -42.17 -52.32 -2.83
C HIS A 45 -42.59 -52.12 -4.32
N ALA A 46 -41.56 -52.27 -5.17
CA ALA A 46 -41.52 -52.76 -6.57
C ALA A 46 -41.88 -51.86 -7.80
N ILE A 47 -40.87 -51.08 -8.22
CA ILE A 47 -40.36 -50.78 -9.60
C ILE A 47 -40.62 -51.87 -10.71
N PRO A 48 -40.43 -51.58 -12.03
CA PRO A 48 -41.21 -50.82 -13.04
C PRO A 48 -41.76 -51.79 -14.14
N PRO A 49 -41.89 -51.53 -15.51
CA PRO A 49 -40.88 -50.97 -16.46
C PRO A 49 -41.36 -50.15 -17.70
N LYS A 50 -40.47 -49.29 -18.27
CA LYS A 50 -40.15 -49.08 -19.73
C LYS A 50 -41.30 -48.75 -20.74
N PHE A 51 -41.12 -48.24 -21.98
CA PHE A 51 -40.05 -47.72 -22.86
C PHE A 51 -40.77 -46.91 -24.00
N HIS A 52 -40.20 -46.26 -25.03
CA HIS A 52 -38.84 -45.96 -25.52
C HIS A 52 -38.92 -44.75 -26.49
N HIS A 53 -37.87 -43.91 -26.62
CA HIS A 53 -37.20 -43.68 -27.92
C HIS A 53 -35.80 -43.05 -27.74
N LEU A 54 -34.92 -43.26 -28.72
CA LEU A 54 -33.49 -42.87 -28.79
C LEU A 54 -33.25 -42.14 -30.15
N LEU A 55 -32.15 -41.43 -30.43
CA LEU A 55 -30.69 -41.70 -30.23
C LEU A 55 -29.93 -40.40 -29.83
N GLN A 56 -28.85 -40.38 -29.03
CA GLN A 56 -27.45 -40.86 -29.26
C GLN A 56 -26.74 -40.09 -30.41
N LEU A 57 -25.54 -39.47 -30.25
CA LEU A 57 -24.28 -39.94 -29.60
C LEU A 57 -23.34 -38.82 -29.05
N SER A 58 -22.57 -39.18 -28.00
CA SER A 58 -21.19 -38.75 -27.60
C SER A 58 -20.63 -37.31 -27.74
N GLY A 59 -19.97 -36.81 -26.66
CA GLY A 59 -18.68 -36.08 -26.79
C GLY A 59 -18.40 -34.85 -25.89
N LEU A 60 -17.52 -35.03 -24.88
CA LEU A 60 -16.65 -34.03 -24.20
C LEU A 60 -17.23 -32.68 -23.64
N PRO A 61 -16.95 -32.29 -22.37
CA PRO A 61 -17.28 -30.97 -21.85
C PRO A 61 -16.23 -29.90 -22.23
N CYS A 62 -16.67 -28.81 -22.85
CA CYS A 62 -15.78 -27.75 -23.34
C CYS A 62 -15.44 -26.70 -22.26
N ARG A 63 -14.16 -26.60 -21.87
CA ARG A 63 -13.62 -25.44 -21.13
C ARG A 63 -13.54 -24.23 -22.05
N ARG A 64 -14.21 -23.11 -21.71
CA ARG A 64 -13.92 -21.81 -22.34
C ARG A 64 -12.64 -21.22 -21.76
N PHE A 65 -11.52 -21.44 -22.43
CA PHE A 65 -10.36 -20.55 -22.32
C PHE A 65 -10.67 -19.24 -23.03
N PHE A 66 -10.40 -18.10 -22.40
CA PHE A 66 -10.08 -16.89 -23.13
C PHE A 66 -8.58 -16.89 -23.44
N ARG A 67 -8.25 -16.92 -24.72
CA ARG A 67 -6.91 -16.70 -25.26
C ARG A 67 -7.07 -15.67 -26.36
N SER A 68 -6.41 -14.53 -26.26
CA SER A 68 -6.41 -13.54 -27.34
C SER A 68 -5.76 -14.15 -28.58
N VAL A 69 -6.44 -14.03 -29.71
CA VAL A 69 -5.95 -14.42 -31.04
C VAL A 69 -6.25 -13.26 -31.97
N ILE A 70 -5.21 -12.81 -32.67
CA ILE A 70 -5.26 -11.73 -33.65
C ILE A 70 -6.12 -12.17 -34.84
N SER A 71 -7.18 -11.44 -35.15
CA SER A 71 -7.93 -11.59 -36.40
C SER A 71 -7.36 -10.66 -37.47
N GLY A 72 -6.41 -11.15 -38.28
CA GLY A 72 -6.03 -10.50 -39.52
C GLY A 72 -7.02 -10.86 -40.63
N ALA A 73 -7.46 -9.88 -41.43
CA ALA A 73 -8.33 -10.12 -42.58
C ALA A 73 -8.12 -9.08 -43.68
N LEU A 74 -7.24 -9.37 -44.63
CA LEU A 74 -7.40 -9.13 -46.08
C LEU A 74 -6.16 -9.64 -46.83
N GLN A 75 -6.38 -10.36 -47.93
CA GLN A 75 -5.35 -10.75 -48.90
C GLN A 75 -5.73 -10.18 -50.26
N SER A 76 -4.78 -9.55 -50.96
CA SER A 76 -4.26 -10.03 -52.26
C SER A 76 -3.40 -8.97 -52.95
N SER A 77 -2.21 -9.38 -53.43
CA SER A 77 -1.38 -8.72 -54.49
C SER A 77 -0.90 -7.26 -54.24
N GLU A 78 0.27 -6.79 -54.70
CA GLU A 78 1.32 -7.35 -55.57
C GLU A 78 2.73 -7.27 -54.91
N SER A 79 3.78 -7.60 -55.67
CA SER A 79 5.17 -7.74 -55.21
C SER A 79 6.02 -6.46 -55.32
N ALA A 80 6.78 -6.13 -54.27
CA ALA A 80 7.95 -5.25 -54.33
C ALA A 80 9.07 -5.72 -53.37
N LYS A 81 10.34 -5.46 -53.71
CA LYS A 81 11.52 -5.77 -52.88
C LYS A 81 12.04 -4.49 -52.21
N VAL A 82 12.28 -4.49 -50.89
CA VAL A 82 13.21 -3.58 -50.20
C VAL A 82 13.94 -4.37 -49.09
N GLU A 83 15.01 -3.81 -48.53
CA GLU A 83 16.13 -4.52 -47.88
C GLU A 83 16.04 -4.67 -46.35
N LYS A 84 17.11 -5.23 -45.76
CA LYS A 84 17.26 -5.49 -44.31
C LYS A 84 17.32 -4.20 -43.48
N LYS A 85 16.55 -4.15 -42.38
CA LYS A 85 16.92 -3.43 -41.14
C LYS A 85 17.11 -4.44 -40.01
N GLY A 86 18.02 -4.17 -39.07
CA GLY A 86 18.51 -5.17 -38.11
C GLY A 86 18.41 -4.79 -36.63
N GLU A 87 18.31 -5.84 -35.81
CA GLU A 87 18.82 -6.02 -34.44
C GLU A 87 18.37 -5.12 -33.27
N ILE A 88 17.88 -3.89 -33.45
CA ILE A 88 17.59 -3.00 -32.30
C ILE A 88 16.38 -3.51 -31.48
N GLY A 89 15.26 -3.84 -32.13
CA GLY A 89 13.97 -4.13 -31.47
C GLY A 89 13.89 -5.39 -30.59
N ASN A 90 14.96 -6.16 -30.41
CA ASN A 90 14.95 -7.38 -29.59
C ASN A 90 15.27 -7.13 -28.09
N ARG A 91 16.02 -6.07 -27.74
CA ARG A 91 16.68 -5.95 -26.43
C ARG A 91 15.72 -5.78 -25.25
N VAL A 92 14.70 -4.93 -25.37
CA VAL A 92 13.65 -4.78 -24.33
C VAL A 92 12.79 -6.04 -24.18
N GLY A 93 12.71 -6.88 -25.22
CA GLY A 93 12.07 -8.19 -25.17
C GLY A 93 12.77 -9.18 -24.22
N GLU A 94 14.08 -9.06 -24.00
CA GLU A 94 14.84 -9.94 -23.11
C GLU A 94 14.60 -9.62 -21.62
N PHE A 95 14.60 -8.34 -21.25
CA PHE A 95 14.30 -7.91 -19.86
C PHE A 95 12.87 -8.27 -19.43
N ARG A 96 11.91 -8.33 -20.36
CA ARG A 96 10.53 -8.78 -20.09
C ARG A 96 10.41 -10.31 -19.88
N ARG A 97 11.45 -11.12 -20.15
CA ARG A 97 11.47 -12.60 -19.96
C ARG A 97 12.03 -13.07 -18.60
N LYS A 98 12.01 -12.22 -17.57
CA LYS A 98 12.42 -12.59 -16.21
C LYS A 98 11.54 -13.69 -15.62
N LEU A 99 12.14 -14.75 -15.08
CA LEU A 99 11.45 -15.82 -14.34
C LEU A 99 11.72 -15.69 -12.83
N LYS A 100 10.69 -15.88 -11.99
CA LYS A 100 10.88 -15.91 -10.54
C LYS A 100 11.55 -17.23 -10.13
N ILE A 101 12.29 -17.23 -9.03
CA ILE A 101 12.90 -18.45 -8.48
C ILE A 101 11.81 -19.45 -8.05
N ALA A 102 10.66 -18.96 -7.57
CA ALA A 102 9.46 -19.77 -7.35
C ALA A 102 8.95 -20.44 -8.64
N ASP A 103 8.93 -19.72 -9.77
CA ASP A 103 8.46 -20.28 -11.05
C ASP A 103 9.41 -21.35 -11.58
N ILE A 104 10.71 -21.25 -11.26
CA ILE A 104 11.77 -22.19 -11.67
C ILE A 104 11.81 -23.43 -10.77
N LYS A 105 11.74 -23.26 -9.45
CA LYS A 105 11.97 -24.33 -8.45
C LYS A 105 10.73 -24.83 -7.72
N GLY A 106 9.58 -24.18 -7.90
CA GLY A 106 8.33 -24.50 -7.18
C GLY A 106 7.46 -25.60 -7.81
N GLY A 107 7.82 -26.10 -9.00
CA GLY A 107 7.19 -27.29 -9.59
C GLY A 107 7.60 -28.58 -8.86
N PRO A 108 6.85 -29.70 -9.02
CA PRO A 108 7.16 -30.98 -8.36
C PRO A 108 8.56 -31.52 -8.74
N ASP A 109 9.00 -31.21 -9.95
CA ASP A 109 10.32 -31.58 -10.49
C ASP A 109 11.45 -30.62 -10.07
N GLU A 110 11.15 -29.59 -9.28
CA GLU A 110 12.03 -28.48 -8.84
C GLU A 110 12.88 -27.83 -9.96
N GLY A 111 12.36 -27.81 -11.19
CA GLY A 111 13.02 -27.21 -12.35
C GLY A 111 13.76 -28.20 -13.26
N LEU A 112 13.69 -29.52 -13.00
CA LEU A 112 14.25 -30.53 -13.90
C LEU A 112 13.61 -30.50 -15.31
N ASP A 113 12.35 -30.02 -15.41
CA ASP A 113 11.64 -29.72 -16.67
C ASP A 113 12.33 -28.63 -17.52
N ARG A 114 13.31 -27.92 -16.95
CA ARG A 114 14.00 -26.79 -17.58
C ARG A 114 15.47 -27.02 -17.85
N VAL A 115 16.01 -28.19 -17.49
CA VAL A 115 17.41 -28.52 -17.79
C VAL A 115 17.68 -28.37 -19.29
N GLY A 116 18.77 -27.68 -19.64
CA GLY A 116 19.12 -27.32 -21.02
C GLY A 116 18.46 -26.05 -21.56
N LYS A 117 17.55 -25.41 -20.81
CA LYS A 117 16.96 -24.10 -21.19
C LYS A 117 17.80 -22.96 -20.62
N THR A 118 18.12 -21.98 -21.46
CA THR A 118 18.64 -20.69 -21.04
C THR A 118 17.52 -19.85 -20.43
N ILE A 119 17.76 -19.27 -19.26
CA ILE A 119 16.80 -18.42 -18.54
C ILE A 119 17.48 -17.14 -18.02
N ILE A 120 16.67 -16.13 -17.71
CA ILE A 120 17.09 -14.87 -17.08
C ILE A 120 16.47 -14.79 -15.69
N VAL A 121 17.30 -14.47 -14.69
CA VAL A 121 16.91 -14.28 -13.29
C VAL A 121 17.42 -12.94 -12.77
N MET A 122 16.66 -12.33 -11.86
CA MET A 122 17.06 -11.13 -11.14
C MET A 122 16.76 -11.31 -9.65
N GLY A 123 17.59 -10.72 -8.79
CA GLY A 123 17.40 -10.77 -7.33
C GLY A 123 18.61 -10.27 -6.57
N TRP A 124 18.65 -10.54 -5.26
CA TRP A 124 19.73 -10.12 -4.38
C TRP A 124 20.67 -11.27 -4.03
N VAL A 125 21.97 -10.97 -4.04
CA VAL A 125 23.03 -11.90 -3.63
C VAL A 125 22.91 -12.16 -2.13
N ARG A 126 22.65 -13.43 -1.80
CA ARG A 126 22.52 -13.96 -0.44
C ARG A 126 23.86 -14.33 0.14
N THR A 127 24.69 -14.97 -0.69
CA THR A 127 26.03 -15.38 -0.34
C THR A 127 26.85 -15.53 -1.61
N LEU A 128 28.07 -15.02 -1.60
CA LEU A 128 29.07 -15.21 -2.63
C LEU A 128 30.18 -16.13 -2.09
N ARG A 129 30.65 -17.08 -2.91
CA ARG A 129 31.75 -18.00 -2.59
C ARG A 129 32.64 -18.19 -3.82
N VAL A 130 33.74 -17.45 -3.88
CA VAL A 130 34.78 -17.60 -4.91
C VAL A 130 35.67 -18.80 -4.57
N GLN A 131 36.04 -19.59 -5.58
CA GLN A 131 37.08 -20.62 -5.51
C GLN A 131 38.06 -20.43 -6.70
N SER A 132 39.15 -21.19 -6.74
CA SER A 132 40.26 -20.99 -7.70
C SER A 132 39.91 -21.20 -9.19
N SER A 133 38.73 -21.74 -9.51
CA SER A 133 38.27 -21.96 -10.90
C SER A 133 36.77 -21.69 -11.12
N VAL A 134 35.98 -21.60 -10.04
CA VAL A 134 34.52 -21.50 -10.09
C VAL A 134 34.03 -20.64 -8.94
N THR A 135 33.08 -19.74 -9.21
CA THR A 135 32.36 -18.97 -8.21
C THR A 135 30.92 -19.48 -8.04
N PHE A 136 30.49 -19.60 -6.79
CA PHE A 136 29.12 -19.96 -6.40
C PHE A 136 28.39 -18.73 -5.85
N ILE A 137 27.31 -18.33 -6.52
CA ILE A 137 26.43 -17.23 -6.12
C ILE A 137 25.09 -17.81 -5.68
N GLU A 138 24.65 -17.51 -4.47
CA GLU A 138 23.28 -17.82 -4.03
C GLU A 138 22.40 -16.57 -4.16
N VAL A 139 21.30 -16.67 -4.91
CA VAL A 139 20.36 -15.55 -5.16
C VAL A 139 18.99 -15.85 -4.59
N ASN A 140 18.31 -14.82 -4.07
CA ASN A 140 16.87 -14.86 -3.78
C ASN A 140 16.20 -13.56 -4.28
N ASP A 141 14.99 -13.69 -4.80
CA ASP A 141 14.16 -12.64 -5.40
C ASP A 141 12.94 -12.30 -4.52
N GLY A 142 12.84 -12.88 -3.32
CA GLY A 142 11.68 -12.78 -2.44
C GLY A 142 10.51 -13.71 -2.79
N SER A 143 10.49 -14.34 -3.97
CA SER A 143 9.33 -15.13 -4.44
C SER A 143 9.11 -16.41 -3.63
N CYS A 144 10.19 -17.09 -3.22
CA CYS A 144 10.15 -18.28 -2.38
C CYS A 144 11.20 -18.26 -1.27
N LEU A 145 11.15 -19.24 -0.37
CA LEU A 145 12.14 -19.43 0.70
C LEU A 145 13.50 -19.93 0.17
N SER A 146 13.47 -20.71 -0.92
CA SER A 146 14.67 -21.32 -1.52
C SER A 146 15.52 -20.29 -2.27
N ASN A 147 16.85 -20.41 -2.14
CA ASN A 147 17.79 -19.73 -3.02
C ASN A 147 17.89 -20.49 -4.36
N LEU A 148 18.25 -19.78 -5.43
CA LEU A 148 18.85 -20.38 -6.63
C LEU A 148 20.37 -20.39 -6.45
N GLN A 149 21.01 -21.54 -6.63
CA GLN A 149 22.46 -21.61 -6.78
C GLN A 149 22.80 -21.33 -8.24
N CYS A 150 23.69 -20.38 -8.44
CA CYS A 150 24.25 -20.00 -9.73
C CYS A 150 25.75 -20.28 -9.69
N VAL A 151 26.26 -20.94 -10.72
CA VAL A 151 27.63 -21.43 -10.84
C VAL A 151 28.28 -20.72 -12.02
N MET A 152 29.39 -20.05 -11.77
CA MET A 152 30.04 -19.15 -12.73
C MET A 152 31.52 -19.52 -12.86
N ASP A 153 31.95 -19.83 -14.08
CA ASP A 153 33.36 -20.11 -14.39
C ASP A 153 34.10 -18.79 -14.71
N LEU A 154 35.44 -18.81 -14.71
CA LEU A 154 36.28 -17.65 -15.01
C LEU A 154 36.04 -17.04 -16.41
N GLU A 155 35.52 -17.83 -17.36
CA GLU A 155 35.24 -17.41 -18.74
C GLU A 155 33.85 -16.79 -18.94
N ALA A 156 33.01 -16.72 -17.89
CA ALA A 156 31.64 -16.19 -18.01
C ALA A 156 31.62 -14.66 -18.05
N GLU A 157 30.75 -14.09 -18.88
CA GLU A 157 30.71 -12.65 -19.14
C GLU A 157 30.30 -11.87 -17.87
N GLY A 158 31.11 -10.87 -17.49
CA GLY A 158 30.91 -10.08 -16.28
C GLY A 158 31.64 -10.60 -15.02
N TYR A 159 32.54 -11.60 -15.14
CA TYR A 159 33.30 -12.12 -13.99
C TYR A 159 34.15 -11.04 -13.30
N ASP A 160 34.63 -10.07 -14.06
CA ASP A 160 35.34 -8.87 -13.61
C ASP A 160 34.58 -8.10 -12.51
N GLN A 161 33.24 -8.06 -12.57
CA GLN A 161 32.39 -7.40 -11.56
C GLN A 161 32.36 -8.17 -10.22
N VAL A 162 32.67 -9.47 -10.26
CA VAL A 162 32.81 -10.31 -9.06
C VAL A 162 34.21 -10.17 -8.48
N GLU A 163 35.25 -10.21 -9.32
CA GLU A 163 36.65 -10.10 -8.90
C GLU A 163 36.99 -8.71 -8.34
N SER A 164 36.49 -7.64 -8.99
CA SER A 164 36.61 -6.25 -8.51
C SER A 164 35.77 -5.94 -7.26
N GLY A 165 34.98 -6.89 -6.76
CA GLY A 165 34.16 -6.71 -5.57
C GLY A 165 32.95 -5.78 -5.75
N LEU A 166 32.50 -5.51 -6.98
CA LEU A 166 31.26 -4.77 -7.24
C LEU A 166 30.02 -5.61 -6.89
N VAL A 167 30.10 -6.93 -7.07
CA VAL A 167 29.07 -7.91 -6.67
C VAL A 167 29.37 -8.42 -5.26
N THR A 168 28.63 -7.92 -4.26
CA THR A 168 28.79 -8.29 -2.84
C THR A 168 27.51 -8.89 -2.25
N THR A 169 27.56 -9.39 -1.00
CA THR A 169 26.33 -9.82 -0.29
C THR A 169 25.42 -8.63 -0.03
N GLY A 170 24.17 -8.71 -0.50
CA GLY A 170 23.20 -7.62 -0.47
C GLY A 170 22.99 -6.93 -1.84
N ALA A 171 23.94 -7.08 -2.77
CA ALA A 171 23.87 -6.46 -4.10
C ALA A 171 22.72 -7.04 -4.94
N SER A 172 22.10 -6.22 -5.79
CA SER A 172 21.11 -6.64 -6.78
C SER A 172 21.78 -6.94 -8.11
N ILE A 173 21.48 -8.11 -8.70
CA ILE A 173 22.09 -8.59 -9.93
C ILE A 173 21.04 -9.11 -10.92
N TRP A 174 21.40 -9.01 -12.20
CA TRP A 174 20.77 -9.69 -13.34
C TRP A 174 21.72 -10.79 -13.81
N MET A 175 21.20 -11.97 -14.12
CA MET A 175 21.99 -13.07 -14.68
C MET A 175 21.23 -13.82 -15.76
N GLN A 176 21.96 -14.22 -16.80
CA GLN A 176 21.53 -15.14 -17.84
C GLN A 176 22.37 -16.40 -17.75
N GLY A 177 21.73 -17.57 -17.86
CA GLY A 177 22.43 -18.84 -17.74
C GLY A 177 21.58 -20.04 -18.16
N THR A 178 22.22 -21.19 -18.32
CA THR A 178 21.53 -22.45 -18.65
C THR A 178 21.22 -23.23 -17.38
N VAL A 179 19.99 -23.68 -17.22
CA VAL A 179 19.62 -24.58 -16.11
C VAL A 179 20.27 -25.95 -16.33
N VAL A 180 21.02 -26.43 -15.34
CA VAL A 180 21.66 -27.75 -15.36
C VAL A 180 21.26 -28.55 -14.12
N LYS A 181 21.37 -29.89 -14.19
CA LYS A 181 21.24 -30.74 -13.00
C LYS A 181 22.40 -30.41 -12.06
N SER A 182 22.12 -30.11 -10.79
CA SER A 182 23.19 -29.75 -9.86
C SER A 182 24.02 -30.97 -9.46
N GLN A 183 25.33 -30.78 -9.34
CA GLN A 183 26.22 -31.79 -8.78
C GLN A 183 26.13 -31.86 -7.23
N GLY A 184 25.46 -30.88 -6.60
CA GLY A 184 25.30 -30.79 -5.15
C GLY A 184 24.00 -31.42 -4.65
N SER A 185 24.10 -32.32 -3.66
CA SER A 185 22.96 -33.04 -3.05
C SER A 185 21.90 -32.20 -2.34
N LYS A 186 21.98 -30.86 -2.39
CA LYS A 186 21.06 -29.92 -1.73
C LYS A 186 20.06 -29.23 -2.68
N GLN A 187 20.18 -29.44 -3.99
CA GLN A 187 19.22 -28.94 -4.98
C GLN A 187 19.16 -29.87 -6.20
N LYS A 188 18.00 -29.99 -6.87
CA LYS A 188 17.91 -30.77 -8.12
C LYS A 188 18.55 -30.05 -9.33
N VAL A 189 18.49 -28.71 -9.35
CA VAL A 189 19.04 -27.87 -10.43
C VAL A 189 19.81 -26.65 -9.92
N GLU A 190 20.74 -26.19 -10.73
CA GLU A 190 21.50 -24.95 -10.58
C GLU A 190 21.61 -24.23 -11.93
N LEU A 191 21.93 -22.94 -11.90
CA LEU A 191 22.09 -22.12 -13.10
C LEU A 191 23.57 -22.02 -13.46
N LYS A 192 24.02 -22.62 -14.57
CA LYS A 192 25.34 -22.29 -15.11
C LYS A 192 25.27 -20.91 -15.76
N VAL A 193 25.92 -19.94 -15.15
CA VAL A 193 25.93 -18.54 -15.57
C VAL A 193 26.70 -18.40 -16.88
N ILE A 194 26.10 -17.71 -17.84
CA ILE A 194 26.73 -17.28 -19.09
C ILE A 194 27.13 -15.81 -18.96
N LYS A 195 26.27 -14.99 -18.34
CA LYS A 195 26.43 -13.54 -18.19
C LYS A 195 25.88 -13.04 -16.85
N ILE A 196 26.60 -12.14 -16.18
CA ILE A 196 26.16 -11.40 -14.99
C ILE A 196 26.26 -9.88 -15.22
N VAL A 197 25.30 -9.14 -14.66
CA VAL A 197 25.32 -7.67 -14.60
C VAL A 197 24.93 -7.22 -13.18
N GLY A 198 25.80 -6.44 -12.55
CA GLY A 198 25.52 -5.75 -11.29
C GLY A 198 24.54 -4.59 -11.52
N VAL A 199 23.30 -4.74 -11.05
CA VAL A 199 22.25 -3.71 -11.18
C VAL A 199 22.34 -2.69 -10.05
N GLY A 200 22.76 -3.11 -8.85
CA GLY A 200 22.95 -2.22 -7.71
C GLY A 200 24.00 -2.76 -6.75
N LYS A 201 25.01 -1.95 -6.45
CA LYS A 201 26.11 -2.26 -5.53
C LYS A 201 25.58 -2.39 -4.10
N SER A 202 26.30 -3.09 -3.22
CA SER A 202 25.98 -3.15 -1.79
C SER A 202 27.21 -2.86 -0.94
N ASP A 203 27.07 -1.86 -0.08
CA ASP A 203 28.13 -1.35 0.79
C ASP A 203 28.52 -2.35 1.91
N PRO A 204 29.79 -2.39 2.37
CA PRO A 204 30.22 -3.26 3.47
C PRO A 204 29.46 -3.09 4.80
N SER A 205 28.83 -1.94 5.04
CA SER A 205 27.95 -1.70 6.19
C SER A 205 26.62 -2.45 6.14
N TYR A 206 26.32 -3.17 5.06
CA TYR A 206 25.06 -3.91 4.89
C TYR A 206 24.78 -4.84 6.08
N PRO A 207 23.71 -4.57 6.88
CA PRO A 207 23.58 -5.14 8.22
C PRO A 207 23.10 -6.61 8.24
N ILE A 208 22.78 -7.21 7.09
CA ILE A 208 22.29 -8.59 6.98
C ILE A 208 23.36 -9.47 6.33
N GLN A 209 24.46 -9.67 7.06
CA GLN A 209 25.55 -10.56 6.67
C GLN A 209 25.17 -12.05 6.82
N LYS A 210 26.02 -12.96 6.31
CA LYS A 210 25.90 -14.43 6.44
C LYS A 210 26.22 -14.94 7.87
N LYS A 211 25.63 -14.32 8.89
CA LYS A 211 25.76 -14.67 10.32
C LYS A 211 24.36 -14.71 10.96
N ARG A 212 24.21 -15.36 12.11
CA ARG A 212 22.95 -15.37 12.86
C ARG A 212 22.74 -14.02 13.55
N VAL A 213 21.81 -13.22 13.04
CA VAL A 213 21.42 -11.92 13.61
C VAL A 213 20.32 -12.11 14.66
N SER A 214 20.29 -11.29 15.71
CA SER A 214 19.21 -11.31 16.72
C SER A 214 17.91 -10.71 16.16
N ARG A 215 16.75 -11.10 16.71
CA ARG A 215 15.46 -10.54 16.29
C ARG A 215 15.35 -9.07 16.67
N GLU A 216 15.91 -8.74 17.83
CA GLU A 216 16.01 -7.42 18.44
C GLU A 216 16.76 -6.44 17.50
N PHE A 217 17.91 -6.83 16.95
CA PHE A 217 18.60 -6.05 15.93
C PHE A 217 17.82 -5.97 14.61
N LEU A 218 17.15 -7.05 14.20
CA LEU A 218 16.32 -7.02 12.99
C LEU A 218 15.13 -6.05 13.11
N ARG A 219 14.61 -5.78 14.32
CA ARG A 219 13.59 -4.72 14.54
C ARG A 219 14.15 -3.32 14.26
N THR A 220 15.36 -3.00 14.73
CA THR A 220 15.99 -1.69 14.42
C THR A 220 16.34 -1.53 12.93
N LYS A 221 16.37 -2.63 12.17
CA LYS A 221 16.50 -2.66 10.71
C LYS A 221 15.23 -3.18 10.02
N ALA A 222 14.05 -2.76 10.49
CA ALA A 222 12.74 -3.18 9.97
C ALA A 222 12.57 -3.00 8.44
N HIS A 223 13.20 -1.98 7.85
CA HIS A 223 13.18 -1.74 6.40
C HIS A 223 14.01 -2.76 5.58
N LEU A 224 15.00 -3.43 6.18
CA LEU A 224 15.80 -4.48 5.52
C LEU A 224 15.42 -5.90 5.94
N ARG A 225 14.84 -6.09 7.14
CA ARG A 225 14.53 -7.44 7.66
C ARG A 225 13.68 -8.33 6.73
N PRO A 226 12.76 -7.86 5.85
CA PRO A 226 12.05 -8.72 4.91
C PRO A 226 12.97 -9.48 3.95
N ARG A 227 14.19 -8.99 3.70
CA ARG A 227 15.22 -9.72 2.94
C ARG A 227 15.80 -10.91 3.72
N THR A 228 15.47 -11.15 4.99
CA THR A 228 15.86 -12.37 5.71
C THR A 228 14.93 -13.54 5.37
N ASN A 229 15.43 -14.78 5.46
CA ASN A 229 14.60 -15.97 5.25
C ASN A 229 13.37 -15.99 6.16
N THR A 230 13.55 -15.56 7.42
CA THR A 230 12.52 -15.55 8.47
C THR A 230 11.41 -14.55 8.17
N PHE A 231 11.72 -13.24 8.07
CA PHE A 231 10.69 -12.23 7.85
C PHE A 231 10.14 -12.24 6.41
N GLY A 232 10.91 -12.72 5.43
CA GLY A 232 10.38 -13.02 4.09
C GLY A 232 9.37 -14.18 4.07
N ALA A 233 9.53 -15.18 4.95
CA ALA A 233 8.49 -16.19 5.18
C ALA A 233 7.27 -15.59 5.89
N VAL A 234 7.46 -14.75 6.92
CA VAL A 234 6.37 -14.04 7.62
C VAL A 234 5.54 -13.20 6.65
N ALA A 235 6.18 -12.43 5.76
CA ALA A 235 5.47 -11.63 4.77
C ALA A 235 4.62 -12.48 3.81
N ARG A 236 5.16 -13.60 3.31
CA ARG A 236 4.43 -14.51 2.40
C ARG A 236 3.29 -15.25 3.08
N VAL A 237 3.46 -15.71 4.32
CA VAL A 237 2.38 -16.36 5.08
C VAL A 237 1.30 -15.33 5.45
N ARG A 238 1.66 -14.12 5.89
CA ARG A 238 0.72 -13.02 6.14
C ARG A 238 -0.13 -12.70 4.90
N ASN A 239 0.49 -12.63 3.73
CA ASN A 239 -0.21 -12.46 2.46
C ASN A 239 -1.16 -13.63 2.15
N ALA A 240 -0.69 -14.87 2.32
CA ALA A 240 -1.49 -16.06 2.06
C ALA A 240 -2.70 -16.18 3.01
N LEU A 241 -2.54 -15.84 4.29
CA LEU A 241 -3.64 -15.81 5.26
C LEU A 241 -4.64 -14.69 4.96
N ALA A 242 -4.19 -13.47 4.66
CA ALA A 242 -5.09 -12.37 4.30
C ALA A 242 -5.92 -12.73 3.06
N TYR A 243 -5.27 -13.25 2.01
CA TYR A 243 -5.96 -13.73 0.82
C TYR A 243 -6.94 -14.87 1.14
N ALA A 244 -6.56 -15.84 2.00
CA ALA A 244 -7.43 -16.92 2.42
C ALA A 244 -8.65 -16.42 3.24
N THR A 245 -8.48 -15.40 4.09
CA THR A 245 -9.57 -14.76 4.84
C THR A 245 -10.56 -14.08 3.90
N HIS A 246 -10.10 -13.21 3.00
CA HIS A 246 -10.99 -12.56 2.01
C HIS A 246 -11.69 -13.59 1.13
N LYS A 247 -10.94 -14.59 0.65
CA LYS A 247 -11.46 -15.67 -0.18
C LYS A 247 -12.52 -16.50 0.56
N PHE A 248 -12.29 -16.89 1.81
CA PHE A 248 -13.24 -17.66 2.61
C PHE A 248 -14.56 -16.92 2.76
N PHE A 249 -14.52 -15.64 3.16
CA PHE A 249 -15.73 -14.85 3.34
C PHE A 249 -16.49 -14.66 2.01
N GLN A 250 -15.79 -14.29 0.93
CA GLN A 250 -16.42 -14.08 -0.39
C GLN A 250 -16.96 -15.36 -1.03
N GLU A 251 -16.29 -16.52 -0.88
CA GLU A 251 -16.82 -17.82 -1.34
C GLU A 251 -18.03 -18.30 -0.53
N ASN A 252 -18.25 -17.77 0.69
CA ASN A 252 -19.46 -17.99 1.49
C ASN A 252 -20.49 -16.85 1.36
N GLY A 253 -20.31 -15.90 0.43
CA GLY A 253 -21.28 -14.84 0.11
C GLY A 253 -21.14 -13.53 0.90
N PHE A 254 -20.20 -13.43 1.85
CA PHE A 254 -20.02 -12.24 2.68
C PHE A 254 -19.45 -11.05 1.89
N VAL A 255 -20.02 -9.87 2.10
CA VAL A 255 -19.55 -8.60 1.52
C VAL A 255 -18.46 -7.98 2.39
N TRP A 256 -17.36 -7.52 1.77
CA TRP A 256 -16.32 -6.77 2.48
C TRP A 256 -16.76 -5.31 2.69
N VAL A 257 -16.66 -4.82 3.92
CA VAL A 257 -17.01 -3.46 4.32
C VAL A 257 -15.79 -2.78 4.94
N SER A 258 -15.54 -1.52 4.55
CA SER A 258 -14.53 -0.68 5.18
C SER A 258 -15.17 0.13 6.32
N SER A 259 -14.79 -0.17 7.57
CA SER A 259 -15.23 0.59 8.75
C SER A 259 -14.40 1.87 8.94
N PRO A 260 -14.99 2.99 9.41
CA PRO A 260 -14.24 4.20 9.74
C PRO A 260 -13.09 3.95 10.72
N ILE A 261 -11.93 4.54 10.46
CA ILE A 261 -10.75 4.46 11.34
C ILE A 261 -10.81 5.50 12.46
N ILE A 262 -11.35 6.69 12.17
CA ILE A 262 -11.60 7.75 13.15
C ILE A 262 -13.06 7.63 13.63
N THR A 263 -13.27 7.66 14.94
CA THR A 263 -14.58 7.56 15.60
C THR A 263 -14.72 8.64 16.67
N ALA A 264 -15.97 9.06 16.94
CA ALA A 264 -16.32 9.89 18.10
C ALA A 264 -17.04 9.09 19.20
N SER A 265 -17.23 7.78 19.00
CA SER A 265 -17.89 6.86 19.92
C SER A 265 -16.90 5.79 20.38
N ASP A 266 -16.82 5.52 21.68
CA ASP A 266 -16.17 4.31 22.17
C ASP A 266 -17.04 3.09 21.84
N CYS A 267 -16.40 2.06 21.32
CA CYS A 267 -17.04 0.82 20.91
C CYS A 267 -17.07 -0.23 22.04
N GLU A 268 -16.19 -0.12 23.05
CA GLU A 268 -16.08 -1.11 24.13
C GLU A 268 -16.46 -0.55 25.52
N GLY A 269 -16.41 0.77 25.70
CA GLY A 269 -16.90 1.50 26.88
C GLY A 269 -15.94 1.50 28.07
N ALA A 270 -14.71 1.01 27.89
CA ALA A 270 -13.76 0.74 28.97
C ALA A 270 -12.27 0.79 28.54
N GLY A 271 -11.96 1.17 27.29
CA GLY A 271 -10.60 1.08 26.75
C GLY A 271 -9.91 2.43 26.59
N GLU A 272 -8.60 2.52 26.90
CA GLU A 272 -7.81 3.69 26.54
C GLU A 272 -7.71 3.80 25.01
N GLN A 273 -8.20 4.93 24.46
CA GLN A 273 -8.19 5.23 23.02
C GLN A 273 -7.17 6.30 22.68
N PHE A 274 -6.58 6.24 21.48
CA PHE A 274 -5.74 7.33 20.98
C PHE A 274 -6.61 8.48 20.50
N CYS A 275 -6.52 9.64 21.16
CA CYS A 275 -7.12 10.89 20.70
C CYS A 275 -6.50 11.34 19.36
N VAL A 276 -7.33 11.85 18.47
CA VAL A 276 -6.97 12.46 17.19
C VAL A 276 -7.44 13.91 17.24
N THR A 277 -6.50 14.85 17.30
CA THR A 277 -6.77 16.28 17.48
C THR A 277 -5.84 17.14 16.64
N THR A 278 -6.33 18.28 16.14
CA THR A 278 -5.51 19.33 15.51
C THR A 278 -5.20 20.49 16.46
N LEU A 279 -5.68 20.46 17.70
CA LEU A 279 -5.50 21.54 18.70
C LEU A 279 -4.06 21.69 19.24
N ILE A 280 -3.18 20.72 18.97
CA ILE A 280 -1.79 20.70 19.43
C ILE A 280 -0.85 20.86 18.22
N PRO A 281 -0.19 22.02 18.04
CA PRO A 281 0.74 22.24 16.93
C PRO A 281 1.95 21.30 17.01
N GLY A 282 2.20 20.53 15.94
CA GLY A 282 3.34 19.60 15.85
C GLY A 282 4.71 20.25 15.65
N SER A 283 4.80 21.58 15.58
CA SER A 283 6.04 22.31 15.26
C SER A 283 6.85 22.69 16.51
N LEU A 284 8.18 22.65 16.37
CA LEU A 284 9.16 22.98 17.42
C LEU A 284 9.21 24.47 17.81
N GLU A 285 8.33 25.29 17.23
CA GLU A 285 8.28 26.75 17.37
C GLU A 285 7.36 27.18 18.53
N ALA A 286 6.36 26.37 18.89
CA ALA A 286 5.44 26.60 20.02
C ALA A 286 6.07 26.32 21.41
N ALA A 287 7.40 26.37 21.53
CA ALA A 287 8.17 25.89 22.68
C ALA A 287 7.93 26.62 24.01
N ASN A 288 7.17 27.72 24.02
CA ASN A 288 6.88 28.53 25.21
C ASN A 288 5.48 28.30 25.82
N SER A 289 4.53 27.65 25.11
CA SER A 289 3.45 26.88 25.76
C SER A 289 2.67 26.01 24.75
N PRO A 290 2.85 24.68 24.78
CA PRO A 290 2.02 23.74 24.01
C PRO A 290 0.62 23.47 24.59
N VAL A 291 0.27 24.04 25.76
CA VAL A 291 -0.91 23.61 26.56
C VAL A 291 -1.80 24.77 26.99
N ASP A 292 -1.26 25.98 27.16
CA ASP A 292 -2.07 27.15 27.52
C ASP A 292 -2.87 27.69 26.33
N GLY A 293 -2.37 27.48 25.10
CA GLY A 293 -3.03 27.85 23.85
C GLY A 293 -4.15 26.93 23.39
N ILE A 294 -4.39 25.80 24.08
CA ILE A 294 -5.53 24.93 23.77
C ILE A 294 -6.84 25.68 24.09
N PRO A 295 -7.77 25.84 23.13
CA PRO A 295 -9.04 26.51 23.37
C PRO A 295 -9.82 25.91 24.54
N LYS A 296 -10.39 26.78 25.38
CA LYS A 296 -11.12 26.39 26.59
C LYS A 296 -12.48 27.07 26.65
N THR A 297 -13.47 26.28 27.04
CA THR A 297 -14.81 26.72 27.43
C THR A 297 -14.75 27.63 28.66
N LYS A 298 -15.87 28.30 28.97
CA LYS A 298 -16.00 29.17 30.16
C LYS A 298 -15.75 28.44 31.48
N ASP A 299 -15.96 27.13 31.49
CA ASP A 299 -15.78 26.23 32.62
C ASP A 299 -14.35 25.65 32.72
N GLY A 300 -13.44 26.07 31.83
CA GLY A 300 -12.03 25.67 31.80
C GLY A 300 -11.74 24.33 31.11
N LEU A 301 -12.76 23.60 30.68
CA LEU A 301 -12.64 22.38 29.87
C LEU A 301 -12.24 22.70 28.42
N ILE A 302 -11.59 21.76 27.73
CA ILE A 302 -11.21 21.89 26.31
C ILE A 302 -12.45 22.18 25.45
N ASP A 303 -12.37 23.22 24.62
CA ASP A 303 -13.40 23.55 23.64
C ASP A 303 -13.19 22.75 22.35
N TRP A 304 -13.74 21.53 22.34
CA TRP A 304 -13.69 20.62 21.20
C TRP A 304 -14.41 21.14 19.95
N SER A 305 -15.20 22.22 20.04
CA SER A 305 -15.82 22.84 18.86
C SER A 305 -14.79 23.50 17.92
N GLN A 306 -13.58 23.77 18.43
CA GLN A 306 -12.44 24.29 17.66
C GLN A 306 -11.54 23.20 17.06
N ASP A 307 -11.79 21.92 17.38
CA ASP A 307 -11.03 20.79 16.81
C ASP A 307 -11.59 20.40 15.43
N PHE A 308 -10.80 19.72 14.59
CA PHE A 308 -11.14 19.46 13.18
C PHE A 308 -12.52 18.82 12.95
N PHE A 309 -12.99 17.99 13.90
CA PHE A 309 -14.28 17.30 13.82
C PHE A 309 -15.43 18.00 14.60
N GLY A 310 -15.16 19.15 15.24
CA GLY A 310 -16.10 19.88 16.11
C GLY A 310 -16.51 19.16 17.40
N LYS A 311 -15.82 18.05 17.72
CA LYS A 311 -16.07 17.15 18.86
C LYS A 311 -14.84 16.25 19.07
N PRO A 312 -14.70 15.57 20.22
CA PRO A 312 -13.63 14.59 20.44
C PRO A 312 -13.61 13.50 19.37
N ALA A 313 -12.43 13.16 18.89
CA ALA A 313 -12.21 12.12 17.88
C ALA A 313 -11.06 11.20 18.30
N PHE A 314 -11.17 9.92 17.95
CA PHE A 314 -10.29 8.86 18.42
C PHE A 314 -10.01 7.83 17.31
N LEU A 315 -8.90 7.10 17.41
CA LEU A 315 -8.65 5.93 16.58
C LEU A 315 -9.46 4.72 17.09
N THR A 316 -10.16 4.05 16.18
CA THR A 316 -11.12 2.99 16.56
C THR A 316 -10.48 1.75 17.19
N VAL A 317 -11.10 1.25 18.26
CA VAL A 317 -10.77 -0.03 18.90
C VAL A 317 -11.37 -1.22 18.14
N SER A 318 -12.50 -1.02 17.44
CA SER A 318 -13.20 -2.05 16.65
C SER A 318 -14.21 -1.41 15.69
N GLY A 319 -14.26 -1.88 14.44
CA GLY A 319 -15.22 -1.44 13.43
C GLY A 319 -16.63 -2.07 13.55
N GLN A 320 -16.90 -2.82 14.62
CA GLN A 320 -18.07 -3.71 14.70
C GLN A 320 -19.43 -3.00 14.75
N LEU A 321 -19.54 -1.82 15.40
CA LEU A 321 -20.81 -1.08 15.44
C LEU A 321 -21.21 -0.59 14.02
N ASN A 322 -20.22 -0.27 13.19
CA ASN A 322 -20.43 0.02 11.77
C ASN A 322 -20.65 -1.26 10.96
N ALA A 323 -20.04 -2.39 11.32
CA ALA A 323 -20.37 -3.67 10.67
C ALA A 323 -21.87 -4.01 10.84
N GLU A 324 -22.46 -3.70 12.00
CA GLU A 324 -23.90 -3.88 12.23
C GLU A 324 -24.78 -3.02 11.32
N THR A 325 -24.42 -1.76 11.03
CA THR A 325 -25.19 -0.91 10.10
C THR A 325 -25.18 -1.43 8.66
N TYR A 326 -24.18 -2.24 8.29
CA TYR A 326 -24.14 -2.91 6.99
C TYR A 326 -24.73 -4.32 7.04
N ALA A 327 -24.68 -5.03 8.18
CA ALA A 327 -25.30 -6.34 8.35
C ALA A 327 -26.83 -6.27 8.21
N THR A 328 -27.47 -5.23 8.74
CA THR A 328 -28.92 -5.01 8.57
C THR A 328 -29.33 -4.69 7.12
N ALA A 329 -28.39 -4.27 6.27
CA ALA A 329 -28.64 -3.90 4.87
C ALA A 329 -28.17 -4.96 3.84
N LEU A 330 -27.13 -5.72 4.16
CA LEU A 330 -26.45 -6.66 3.26
C LEU A 330 -26.42 -8.11 3.77
N SER A 331 -27.01 -8.38 4.94
CA SER A 331 -26.93 -9.65 5.68
C SER A 331 -25.51 -10.01 6.13
N ASP A 332 -24.75 -10.72 5.30
CA ASP A 332 -23.45 -11.28 5.65
C ASP A 332 -22.33 -10.29 5.27
N VAL A 333 -21.67 -9.72 6.29
CA VAL A 333 -20.61 -8.71 6.10
C VAL A 333 -19.38 -9.00 6.94
N TYR A 334 -18.20 -8.56 6.48
CA TYR A 334 -16.96 -8.61 7.24
C TYR A 334 -16.10 -7.36 7.03
N THR A 335 -15.42 -6.93 8.09
CA THR A 335 -14.42 -5.87 8.02
C THR A 335 -13.00 -6.47 7.96
N PHE A 336 -12.08 -5.75 7.33
CA PHE A 336 -10.65 -6.09 7.35
C PHE A 336 -9.85 -4.79 7.30
N GLY A 337 -9.34 -4.34 8.45
CA GLY A 337 -8.72 -3.03 8.61
C GLY A 337 -7.93 -2.92 9.92
N PRO A 338 -7.27 -1.77 10.17
CA PRO A 338 -6.53 -1.53 11.41
C PRO A 338 -7.47 -1.19 12.58
N THR A 339 -7.06 -1.60 13.78
CA THR A 339 -7.71 -1.28 15.06
C THR A 339 -6.62 -0.93 16.08
N PHE A 340 -6.92 0.00 16.99
CA PHE A 340 -5.93 0.63 17.87
C PHE A 340 -6.36 0.50 19.33
N ARG A 341 -5.42 0.31 20.25
CA ARG A 341 -5.61 0.39 21.71
C ARG A 341 -4.44 1.17 22.29
N ALA A 342 -4.71 2.13 23.18
CA ALA A 342 -3.67 2.99 23.76
C ALA A 342 -3.07 2.45 25.07
N GLU A 343 -3.51 1.28 25.53
CA GLU A 343 -3.02 0.59 26.73
C GLU A 343 -1.48 0.52 26.79
N ASN A 344 -0.91 0.89 27.94
CA ASN A 344 0.55 0.87 28.16
C ASN A 344 1.10 -0.55 28.40
N SER A 345 1.00 -1.41 27.38
CA SER A 345 1.17 -2.87 27.48
C SER A 345 2.43 -3.41 26.77
N ASN A 346 3.59 -3.26 27.40
CA ASN A 346 4.88 -3.77 26.88
C ASN A 346 5.13 -5.26 27.20
N THR A 347 4.30 -6.17 26.67
CA THR A 347 4.44 -7.63 26.91
C THR A 347 5.11 -8.39 25.75
N SER A 348 5.66 -9.58 26.03
CA SER A 348 6.36 -10.39 25.02
C SER A 348 6.09 -11.90 25.16
N ARG A 349 4.81 -12.26 25.09
CA ARG A 349 4.30 -13.65 25.24
C ARG A 349 4.60 -14.48 23.97
N HIS A 350 4.67 -15.82 24.11
CA HIS A 350 5.74 -16.60 23.45
C HIS A 350 5.48 -18.12 23.28
N LEU A 351 6.09 -18.69 22.22
CA LEU A 351 6.44 -20.12 22.00
C LEU A 351 5.36 -21.06 21.40
N ALA A 352 5.84 -22.22 20.92
CA ALA A 352 5.41 -22.77 19.64
C ALA A 352 5.18 -24.29 19.63
N GLU A 353 4.07 -24.70 19.01
CA GLU A 353 3.82 -25.89 18.16
C GLU A 353 2.28 -25.96 17.97
N PHE A 354 1.78 -26.02 16.72
CA PHE A 354 0.38 -25.67 16.41
C PHE A 354 -0.32 -26.51 15.31
N TRP A 355 0.26 -27.59 14.79
CA TRP A 355 -0.41 -28.34 13.71
C TRP A 355 -1.68 -29.05 14.22
N ASP A 356 -1.55 -29.73 15.35
CA ASP A 356 -2.59 -30.52 16.02
C ASP A 356 -3.88 -29.73 16.34
N VAL A 357 -3.79 -28.39 16.41
CA VAL A 357 -4.93 -27.53 16.80
C VAL A 357 -6.02 -27.52 15.72
N ALA A 358 -5.66 -27.71 14.45
CA ALA A 358 -6.61 -27.76 13.33
C ALA A 358 -7.21 -29.17 13.08
N GLU A 359 -6.67 -30.20 13.75
CA GLU A 359 -7.10 -31.60 13.63
C GLU A 359 -7.85 -32.11 14.87
N LYS A 360 -8.04 -31.25 15.89
CA LYS A 360 -8.75 -31.54 17.14
C LYS A 360 -10.17 -30.96 17.15
N ASP A 361 -11.08 -31.68 17.81
CA ASP A 361 -12.43 -31.20 18.08
C ASP A 361 -12.42 -29.97 19.03
N PHE A 362 -13.42 -29.10 18.84
CA PHE A 362 -13.61 -27.91 19.66
C PHE A 362 -14.41 -28.26 20.92
N VAL A 363 -13.80 -28.08 22.09
CA VAL A 363 -14.51 -28.18 23.37
C VAL A 363 -15.38 -26.94 23.56
N GLN A 364 -16.56 -27.10 24.15
CA GLN A 364 -17.43 -25.98 24.55
C GLN A 364 -17.75 -26.05 26.03
N LEU A 365 -17.74 -24.89 26.70
CA LEU A 365 -18.01 -24.71 28.13
C LEU A 365 -18.79 -23.41 28.33
N THR A 366 -19.55 -23.30 29.42
CA THR A 366 -19.90 -21.98 29.95
C THR A 366 -18.73 -21.39 30.74
N TYR A 367 -18.73 -20.08 30.97
CA TYR A 367 -17.84 -19.42 31.91
C TYR A 367 -17.95 -20.03 33.33
N THR A 368 -19.15 -20.40 33.77
CA THR A 368 -19.37 -21.02 35.09
C THR A 368 -18.66 -22.38 35.19
N ASP A 369 -18.79 -23.25 34.18
CA ASP A 369 -18.02 -24.50 34.10
C ASP A 369 -16.50 -24.25 34.11
N ALA A 370 -16.05 -23.21 33.40
CA ALA A 370 -14.63 -22.86 33.32
C ALA A 370 -14.07 -22.42 34.68
N ILE A 371 -14.80 -21.57 35.42
CA ILE A 371 -14.46 -21.18 36.80
C ILE A 371 -14.50 -22.40 37.73
N GLU A 372 -15.50 -23.27 37.62
CA GLU A 372 -15.56 -24.51 38.39
C GLU A 372 -14.37 -25.45 38.11
N LEU A 373 -13.92 -25.56 36.86
CA LEU A 373 -12.74 -26.36 36.48
C LEU A 373 -11.44 -25.75 37.04
N LEU A 374 -11.31 -24.42 37.01
CA LEU A 374 -10.18 -23.69 37.59
C LEU A 374 -10.13 -23.82 39.12
N LEU A 375 -11.28 -23.72 39.81
CA LEU A 375 -11.38 -23.92 41.26
C LEU A 375 -11.10 -25.36 41.71
N LYS A 376 -11.33 -26.34 40.82
CA LYS A 376 -10.99 -27.77 41.07
C LYS A 376 -9.52 -28.10 40.73
N ALA A 377 -8.76 -27.15 40.19
CA ALA A 377 -7.36 -27.36 39.83
C ALA A 377 -6.46 -27.54 41.07
N LYS A 378 -5.44 -28.39 40.96
CA LYS A 378 -4.38 -28.55 41.98
C LYS A 378 -3.21 -27.57 41.79
N LYS A 379 -3.43 -26.52 40.98
CA LYS A 379 -2.45 -25.51 40.60
C LYS A 379 -2.73 -24.23 41.37
N LYS A 380 -1.68 -23.57 41.87
CA LYS A 380 -1.79 -22.21 42.39
C LYS A 380 -1.64 -21.23 41.22
N PHE A 381 -2.59 -20.31 41.09
CA PHE A 381 -2.58 -19.21 40.15
C PHE A 381 -2.08 -17.92 40.84
N GLU A 382 -1.65 -16.95 40.05
CA GLU A 382 -1.22 -15.62 40.49
C GLU A 382 -2.41 -14.64 40.57
N PHE A 383 -3.41 -14.82 39.70
CA PHE A 383 -4.62 -14.00 39.62
C PHE A 383 -5.84 -14.65 40.35
N PRO A 384 -6.85 -13.85 40.74
CA PRO A 384 -8.03 -14.36 41.46
C PRO A 384 -8.93 -15.25 40.58
N LEU A 385 -9.57 -16.23 41.22
CA LEU A 385 -10.50 -17.19 40.62
C LEU A 385 -11.88 -17.10 41.28
N GLU A 386 -12.58 -15.99 41.05
CA GLU A 386 -13.93 -15.76 41.56
C GLU A 386 -14.92 -15.57 40.39
N TRP A 387 -16.16 -16.04 40.56
CA TRP A 387 -17.19 -15.86 39.55
C TRP A 387 -17.55 -14.37 39.45
N GLY A 388 -17.40 -13.79 38.25
CA GLY A 388 -17.44 -12.35 38.04
C GLY A 388 -16.07 -11.72 37.76
N CYS A 389 -14.96 -12.45 37.89
CA CYS A 389 -13.64 -12.00 37.42
C CYS A 389 -13.35 -12.46 35.99
N ASP A 390 -12.66 -11.62 35.19
CA ASP A 390 -12.28 -11.98 33.82
C ASP A 390 -11.07 -12.94 33.75
N LEU A 391 -11.05 -13.81 32.74
CA LEU A 391 -10.11 -14.91 32.63
C LEU A 391 -8.72 -14.43 32.16
N GLN A 392 -7.76 -14.42 33.08
CA GLN A 392 -6.37 -14.08 32.78
C GLN A 392 -5.67 -15.16 31.96
N SER A 393 -4.60 -14.80 31.25
CA SER A 393 -3.95 -15.72 30.29
C SER A 393 -3.36 -16.99 30.89
N GLU A 394 -3.13 -17.07 32.21
CA GLU A 394 -2.78 -18.33 32.86
C GLU A 394 -3.98 -19.26 33.06
N HIS A 395 -5.20 -18.71 33.22
CA HIS A 395 -6.46 -19.44 33.29
C HIS A 395 -6.83 -20.00 31.91
N GLU A 396 -6.78 -19.15 30.87
CA GLU A 396 -7.00 -19.54 29.46
C GLU A 396 -6.09 -20.71 29.06
N ARG A 397 -4.79 -20.58 29.39
CA ARG A 397 -3.78 -21.59 29.06
C ARG A 397 -3.90 -22.84 29.92
N TYR A 398 -4.30 -22.74 31.19
CA TYR A 398 -4.56 -23.93 32.01
C TYR A 398 -5.70 -24.76 31.42
N ILE A 399 -6.81 -24.11 31.06
CA ILE A 399 -7.97 -24.76 30.42
C ILE A 399 -7.53 -25.44 29.11
N THR A 400 -6.92 -24.69 28.18
CA THR A 400 -6.55 -25.23 26.86
C THR A 400 -5.41 -26.25 26.89
N GLU A 401 -4.34 -26.03 27.66
CA GLU A 401 -3.14 -26.90 27.66
C GLU A 401 -3.23 -28.06 28.66
N GLU A 402 -3.68 -27.82 29.88
CA GLU A 402 -3.63 -28.81 30.98
C GLU A 402 -4.95 -29.57 31.18
N VAL A 403 -6.12 -28.92 31.07
CA VAL A 403 -7.42 -29.59 31.23
C VAL A 403 -7.83 -30.33 29.95
N PHE A 404 -7.71 -29.68 28.79
CA PHE A 404 -8.15 -30.24 27.50
C PHE A 404 -7.01 -30.65 26.55
N GLY A 405 -5.80 -30.91 27.07
CA GLY A 405 -4.72 -31.57 26.33
C GLY A 405 -4.29 -30.86 25.04
N GLY A 406 -4.37 -29.53 25.00
CA GLY A 406 -4.08 -28.71 23.84
C GLY A 406 -5.16 -28.75 22.75
N CYS A 407 -6.45 -28.88 23.10
CA CYS A 407 -7.57 -28.63 22.19
C CYS A 407 -7.94 -27.12 22.14
N PRO A 408 -8.60 -26.64 21.07
CA PRO A 408 -9.35 -25.40 21.10
C PRO A 408 -10.51 -25.49 22.11
N VAL A 409 -10.80 -24.40 22.81
CA VAL A 409 -11.91 -24.33 23.77
C VAL A 409 -12.71 -23.05 23.54
N ILE A 410 -14.01 -23.18 23.30
CA ILE A 410 -14.94 -22.04 23.23
C ILE A 410 -15.62 -21.92 24.60
N ILE A 411 -15.33 -20.83 25.31
CA ILE A 411 -16.05 -20.47 26.54
C ILE A 411 -17.20 -19.55 26.13
N ARG A 412 -18.40 -19.78 26.68
CA ARG A 412 -19.63 -19.02 26.39
C ARG A 412 -20.26 -18.48 27.66
N ASP A 413 -21.26 -17.61 27.52
CA ASP A 413 -22.17 -17.23 28.61
C ASP A 413 -21.43 -16.57 29.79
N TYR A 414 -20.65 -15.53 29.46
CA TYR A 414 -19.86 -14.74 30.42
C TYR A 414 -20.74 -13.84 31.31
N PRO A 415 -20.30 -13.46 32.51
CA PRO A 415 -21.03 -12.54 33.38
C PRO A 415 -21.26 -11.19 32.70
N LYS A 416 -22.48 -10.66 32.82
CA LYS A 416 -22.91 -9.38 32.25
C LYS A 416 -21.95 -8.26 32.61
N ASP A 417 -21.56 -8.16 33.88
CA ASP A 417 -20.85 -7.00 34.44
C ASP A 417 -19.38 -6.83 33.99
N ILE A 418 -18.77 -7.86 33.38
CA ILE A 418 -17.41 -7.78 32.80
C ILE A 418 -17.41 -7.75 31.26
N LYS A 419 -18.58 -7.62 30.62
CA LYS A 419 -18.72 -7.59 29.17
C LYS A 419 -19.52 -6.35 28.72
N ALA A 420 -19.25 -5.94 27.48
CA ALA A 420 -19.66 -4.64 26.93
C ALA A 420 -21.16 -4.54 26.61
N PHE A 421 -21.67 -3.30 26.53
CA PHE A 421 -23.09 -2.97 26.51
C PHE A 421 -23.93 -3.61 25.40
N TYR A 422 -23.32 -3.91 24.25
CA TYR A 422 -23.98 -4.44 23.06
C TYR A 422 -24.16 -5.97 23.07
N MET A 423 -23.64 -6.68 24.08
CA MET A 423 -23.74 -8.14 24.16
C MET A 423 -25.10 -8.54 24.73
N ARG A 424 -25.85 -9.38 24.01
CA ARG A 424 -27.23 -9.74 24.38
C ARG A 424 -27.31 -10.33 25.78
N GLN A 425 -28.21 -9.82 26.62
CA GLN A 425 -28.44 -10.36 27.96
C GLN A 425 -29.19 -11.69 27.89
N ASN A 426 -28.67 -12.70 28.59
CA ASN A 426 -29.29 -14.01 28.73
C ASN A 426 -30.48 -13.98 29.70
N ASP A 427 -31.39 -14.95 29.55
CA ASP A 427 -32.63 -15.05 30.33
C ASP A 427 -32.41 -15.37 31.83
N ASP A 428 -31.16 -15.65 32.24
CA ASP A 428 -30.76 -15.82 33.65
C ASP A 428 -30.58 -14.48 34.40
N GLY A 429 -30.58 -13.35 33.68
CA GLY A 429 -30.36 -12.00 34.22
C GLY A 429 -28.95 -11.73 34.73
N LYS A 430 -27.98 -12.61 34.44
CA LYS A 430 -26.62 -12.60 35.01
C LYS A 430 -25.51 -12.73 33.97
N THR A 431 -25.79 -13.41 32.87
CA THR A 431 -24.82 -13.64 31.80
C THR A 431 -25.23 -12.92 30.51
N VAL A 432 -24.29 -12.83 29.57
CA VAL A 432 -24.52 -12.36 28.20
C VAL A 432 -24.07 -13.43 27.21
N ALA A 433 -24.71 -13.46 26.04
CA ALA A 433 -24.44 -14.37 24.92
C ALA A 433 -23.11 -14.05 24.18
N ALA A 434 -22.04 -13.88 24.97
CA ALA A 434 -20.66 -13.74 24.53
C ALA A 434 -20.00 -15.11 24.36
N MET A 435 -18.99 -15.18 23.50
CA MET A 435 -18.07 -16.32 23.44
C MET A 435 -16.64 -15.86 23.17
N ASP A 436 -15.70 -16.56 23.79
CA ASP A 436 -14.27 -16.40 23.56
C ASP A 436 -13.68 -17.75 23.15
N MET A 437 -13.17 -17.84 21.92
CA MET A 437 -12.48 -19.00 21.37
C MET A 437 -11.00 -18.95 21.79
N LEU A 438 -10.66 -19.73 22.79
CA LEU A 438 -9.31 -19.94 23.27
C LEU A 438 -8.58 -20.96 22.40
N VAL A 439 -7.32 -20.67 22.03
CA VAL A 439 -6.39 -21.66 21.48
C VAL A 439 -5.15 -21.81 22.38
N PRO A 440 -4.56 -23.02 22.47
CA PRO A 440 -3.40 -23.26 23.33
C PRO A 440 -2.25 -22.26 23.11
N ARG A 441 -1.53 -21.91 24.18
CA ARG A 441 -0.41 -20.94 24.23
C ARG A 441 -0.76 -19.48 23.96
N VAL A 442 -1.68 -19.22 23.04
CA VAL A 442 -2.01 -17.88 22.50
C VAL A 442 -3.21 -17.24 23.23
N GLY A 443 -4.03 -18.05 23.91
CA GLY A 443 -5.26 -17.60 24.59
C GLY A 443 -6.38 -17.30 23.59
N GLU A 444 -7.26 -16.37 23.93
CA GLU A 444 -8.39 -15.93 23.10
C GLU A 444 -7.92 -15.43 21.71
N LEU A 445 -8.35 -16.13 20.66
CA LEU A 445 -8.05 -15.85 19.26
C LEU A 445 -9.21 -15.14 18.54
N ILE A 446 -10.44 -15.48 18.93
CA ILE A 446 -11.68 -14.85 18.47
C ILE A 446 -12.54 -14.56 19.69
N GLY A 447 -12.89 -13.31 19.92
CA GLY A 447 -13.97 -12.91 20.82
C GLY A 447 -15.20 -12.49 20.02
N GLY A 448 -16.40 -12.75 20.51
CA GLY A 448 -17.65 -12.38 19.83
C GLY A 448 -18.89 -12.45 20.71
N SER A 449 -20.02 -12.00 20.19
CA SER A 449 -21.31 -12.14 20.87
C SER A 449 -22.48 -12.14 19.89
N GLN A 450 -23.61 -12.69 20.32
CA GLN A 450 -24.91 -12.23 19.84
C GLN A 450 -25.10 -10.78 20.29
N ARG A 451 -25.61 -9.94 19.39
CA ARG A 451 -25.87 -8.53 19.67
C ARG A 451 -27.24 -8.36 20.31
N GLU A 452 -27.33 -7.44 21.26
CA GLU A 452 -28.60 -7.09 21.88
C GLU A 452 -29.53 -6.45 20.84
N GLU A 453 -30.61 -7.16 20.51
CA GLU A 453 -31.62 -6.79 19.52
C GLU A 453 -32.76 -5.96 20.13
N ARG A 454 -32.99 -6.09 21.44
CA ARG A 454 -34.11 -5.46 22.15
C ARG A 454 -33.75 -4.04 22.55
N LEU A 455 -34.48 -3.05 22.01
CA LEU A 455 -34.21 -1.62 22.24
C LEU A 455 -34.17 -1.25 23.73
N GLU A 456 -35.16 -1.71 24.51
CA GLU A 456 -35.26 -1.43 25.95
C GLU A 456 -34.04 -1.95 26.72
N TYR A 457 -33.61 -3.19 26.44
CA TYR A 457 -32.46 -3.82 27.12
C TYR A 457 -31.14 -3.11 26.82
N ILE A 458 -30.92 -2.67 25.58
CA ILE A 458 -29.67 -1.95 25.23
C ILE A 458 -29.71 -0.50 25.72
N GLU A 459 -30.87 0.15 25.75
CA GLU A 459 -31.04 1.48 26.36
C GLU A 459 -30.82 1.46 27.88
N ASP A 460 -31.37 0.47 28.59
CA ASP A 460 -31.11 0.25 30.02
C ASP A 460 -29.62 -0.07 30.28
N ARG A 461 -28.99 -0.91 29.45
CA ARG A 461 -27.57 -1.28 29.61
C ARG A 461 -26.61 -0.11 29.34
N LEU A 462 -26.98 0.85 28.48
CA LEU A 462 -26.24 2.10 28.32
C LEU A 462 -26.29 2.94 29.61
N ASP A 463 -27.44 3.02 30.28
CA ASP A 463 -27.60 3.77 31.54
C ASP A 463 -26.89 3.10 32.72
N GLU A 464 -26.97 1.77 32.85
CA GLU A 464 -26.22 0.98 33.84
C GLU A 464 -24.71 1.29 33.79
N LEU A 465 -24.18 1.41 32.57
CA LEU A 465 -22.77 1.70 32.29
C LEU A 465 -22.46 3.20 32.15
N LYS A 466 -23.46 4.08 32.30
CA LYS A 466 -23.37 5.55 32.22
C LYS A 466 -22.79 6.06 30.88
N LEU A 467 -23.07 5.34 29.80
CA LEU A 467 -22.67 5.67 28.45
C LEU A 467 -23.67 6.68 27.84
N ASN A 468 -23.17 7.69 27.12
CA ASN A 468 -24.06 8.72 26.55
C ASN A 468 -24.92 8.13 25.42
N ARG A 469 -26.22 7.91 25.68
CA ARG A 469 -27.21 7.47 24.69
C ARG A 469 -27.19 8.31 23.41
N GLU A 470 -26.97 9.63 23.49
CA GLU A 470 -26.91 10.50 22.32
C GLU A 470 -25.74 10.17 21.38
N SER A 471 -24.61 9.68 21.90
CA SER A 471 -23.46 9.23 21.09
C SER A 471 -23.74 7.94 20.30
N PHE A 472 -24.85 7.25 20.59
CA PHE A 472 -25.26 5.98 19.99
C PHE A 472 -26.62 6.07 19.27
N TRP A 473 -27.16 7.27 19.00
CA TRP A 473 -28.50 7.44 18.38
C TRP A 473 -28.70 6.56 17.13
N TRP A 474 -27.71 6.56 16.24
CA TRP A 474 -27.68 5.81 14.98
C TRP A 474 -27.58 4.29 15.15
N TYR A 475 -27.06 3.84 16.30
CA TYR A 475 -26.90 2.42 16.65
C TYR A 475 -28.14 1.87 17.37
N LEU A 476 -28.84 2.74 18.11
CA LEU A 476 -30.18 2.49 18.66
C LEU A 476 -31.25 2.49 17.57
N ASP A 477 -31.11 3.33 16.54
CA ASP A 477 -32.01 3.36 15.37
C ASP A 477 -32.04 2.02 14.62
N LEU A 478 -30.94 1.25 14.62
CA LEU A 478 -30.91 -0.15 14.12
C LEU A 478 -31.89 -1.07 14.86
N ARG A 479 -32.22 -0.76 16.13
CA ARG A 479 -33.20 -1.49 16.95
C ARG A 479 -34.61 -0.93 16.87
N ARG A 480 -34.78 0.30 16.34
CA ARG A 480 -36.07 0.97 16.12
C ARG A 480 -36.69 0.64 14.76
N TYR A 481 -35.87 0.38 13.75
CA TYR A 481 -36.31 0.24 12.36
C TYR A 481 -35.97 -1.15 11.78
N GLY A 482 -36.71 -2.19 12.19
CA GLY A 482 -36.67 -3.52 11.55
C GLY A 482 -36.01 -4.65 12.35
N SER A 483 -35.77 -4.48 13.65
CA SER A 483 -35.20 -5.47 14.58
C SER A 483 -35.96 -6.81 14.65
N ASP A 484 -37.27 -6.80 14.40
CA ASP A 484 -38.17 -7.98 14.52
C ASP A 484 -37.95 -9.08 13.46
N PHE A 485 -36.97 -8.97 12.57
CA PHE A 485 -36.72 -9.98 11.53
C PHE A 485 -36.04 -11.28 12.01
N GLY A 486 -36.12 -11.57 13.32
CA GLY A 486 -35.49 -12.75 13.95
C GLY A 486 -33.97 -12.75 13.84
N SER A 487 -33.36 -11.58 13.60
CA SER A 487 -31.96 -11.43 13.23
C SER A 487 -31.07 -11.44 14.47
N GLU A 488 -30.78 -12.65 14.95
CA GLU A 488 -29.75 -12.92 15.96
C GLU A 488 -28.34 -12.65 15.37
N HIS A 489 -28.02 -11.36 15.18
CA HIS A 489 -26.75 -10.93 14.62
C HIS A 489 -25.61 -11.33 15.56
N PHE A 490 -24.91 -12.40 15.20
CA PHE A 490 -23.70 -12.85 15.87
C PHE A 490 -22.47 -12.24 15.20
N ILE A 491 -21.67 -11.46 15.94
CA ILE A 491 -20.47 -10.80 15.42
C ILE A 491 -19.25 -11.13 16.26
N SER A 492 -18.20 -11.55 15.57
CA SER A 492 -16.92 -11.98 16.13
C SER A 492 -15.73 -11.26 15.50
N VAL A 493 -14.73 -10.94 16.31
CA VAL A 493 -13.48 -10.28 15.89
C VAL A 493 -12.32 -11.29 15.95
N LEU A 494 -11.78 -11.66 14.80
CA LEU A 494 -10.57 -12.49 14.69
C LEU A 494 -9.31 -11.66 14.92
N LYS A 495 -8.51 -11.98 15.94
CA LYS A 495 -7.23 -11.31 16.21
C LYS A 495 -6.16 -11.78 15.22
N PHE A 496 -6.17 -11.20 14.01
CA PHE A 496 -5.36 -11.65 12.85
C PHE A 496 -3.85 -11.80 13.11
N SER A 497 -3.29 -11.01 14.03
CA SER A 497 -1.89 -11.16 14.47
C SER A 497 -1.66 -12.44 15.31
N LYS A 498 -2.59 -12.81 16.20
CA LYS A 498 -2.61 -14.11 16.91
C LYS A 498 -2.86 -15.28 15.94
N PHE A 499 -3.69 -15.09 14.92
CA PHE A 499 -3.93 -16.09 13.86
C PHE A 499 -2.65 -16.39 13.05
N LEU A 500 -1.91 -15.35 12.68
CA LEU A 500 -0.60 -15.46 12.04
C LEU A 500 0.45 -16.10 12.96
N GLU A 501 0.42 -15.85 14.28
CA GLU A 501 1.33 -16.48 15.24
C GLU A 501 1.11 -18.01 15.33
N THR A 502 -0.16 -18.40 15.50
CA THR A 502 -0.64 -19.79 15.49
C THR A 502 -0.21 -20.48 14.19
N SER A 503 -0.44 -19.85 13.04
CA SER A 503 -0.11 -20.40 11.72
C SER A 503 1.40 -20.59 11.47
N MET A 504 2.27 -19.88 12.19
CA MET A 504 3.70 -19.82 11.88
C MET A 504 4.64 -20.48 12.91
N LYS A 505 4.12 -21.03 14.02
CA LYS A 505 4.96 -21.49 15.14
C LYS A 505 5.95 -20.39 15.60
N TYR A 506 5.50 -19.13 15.55
CA TYR A 506 6.40 -17.99 15.73
C TYR A 506 6.50 -17.52 17.19
N GLY A 507 7.54 -16.75 17.51
CA GLY A 507 7.94 -16.47 18.90
C GLY A 507 7.40 -15.19 19.53
N LYS A 508 7.08 -14.15 18.75
CA LYS A 508 6.54 -12.87 19.27
C LYS A 508 5.64 -12.19 18.23
N GLN A 509 4.47 -11.74 18.65
CA GLN A 509 3.53 -10.93 17.87
C GLN A 509 4.18 -9.68 17.22
N ILE A 510 5.10 -9.00 17.92
CA ILE A 510 5.84 -7.82 17.43
C ILE A 510 6.68 -8.08 16.15
N ASP A 511 7.07 -9.34 15.93
CA ASP A 511 7.83 -9.78 14.76
C ASP A 511 6.92 -10.23 13.60
N LEU A 512 5.59 -10.22 13.79
CA LEU A 512 4.57 -10.56 12.79
C LEU A 512 3.87 -9.31 12.20
N LEU A 513 4.05 -8.16 12.84
CA LEU A 513 3.76 -6.84 12.28
C LEU A 513 4.88 -6.43 11.31
N GLN A 514 4.54 -5.89 10.14
CA GLN A 514 5.52 -5.41 9.16
C GLN A 514 6.34 -4.25 9.72
N TYR A 515 5.67 -3.31 10.38
CA TYR A 515 6.23 -2.24 11.20
C TYR A 515 5.46 -2.23 12.53
N PRO A 516 6.06 -2.70 13.64
CA PRO A 516 5.41 -2.68 14.94
C PRO A 516 5.46 -1.26 15.51
N GLN A 517 4.29 -0.71 15.87
CA GLN A 517 4.20 0.48 16.71
C GLN A 517 4.01 0.01 18.16
N VAL A 518 4.87 0.49 19.05
CA VAL A 518 4.92 0.16 20.49
C VAL A 518 5.40 1.40 21.23
N VAL A 519 5.06 1.55 22.51
CA VAL A 519 5.30 2.75 23.36
C VAL A 519 6.70 3.37 23.24
N GLU A 520 7.75 2.57 23.00
CA GLU A 520 9.15 3.02 22.87
C GLU A 520 9.73 2.97 21.44
N ASN A 521 8.94 2.56 20.44
CA ASN A 521 9.42 2.25 19.08
C ASN A 521 8.52 2.86 17.99
N LEU A 522 8.51 4.19 17.89
CA LEU A 522 8.00 4.93 16.73
C LEU A 522 9.16 5.20 15.76
N PRO A 523 9.27 4.49 14.61
CA PRO A 523 10.22 4.84 13.57
C PRO A 523 9.70 6.05 12.78
N ASN A 524 10.39 7.19 12.88
CA ASN A 524 10.08 8.39 12.08
C ASN A 524 10.24 8.12 10.58
N MET A 525 9.16 7.74 9.89
CA MET A 525 9.03 7.89 8.45
C MET A 525 8.44 9.28 8.16
N HIS A 526 9.33 10.24 7.91
CA HIS A 526 8.98 11.63 7.64
C HIS A 526 8.24 11.75 6.28
N CYS A 527 6.91 11.71 6.33
CA CYS A 527 6.04 11.95 5.16
C CYS A 527 5.43 13.35 5.15
N SER A 528 5.36 14.02 6.31
CA SER A 528 4.91 15.41 6.49
C SER A 528 5.86 16.42 5.86
N ASP A 529 7.17 16.18 6.01
CA ASP A 529 8.18 17.23 5.87
C ASP A 529 8.41 17.60 4.40
N LEU A 530 8.13 16.70 3.44
CA LEU A 530 8.20 16.99 2.00
C LEU A 530 7.12 18.00 1.57
N PHE A 531 5.86 17.81 1.96
CA PHE A 531 4.80 18.74 1.56
C PHE A 531 5.00 20.13 2.19
N CYS A 532 5.34 20.18 3.48
CA CYS A 532 5.77 21.42 4.13
C CYS A 532 7.07 22.01 3.53
N PHE A 533 7.90 21.18 2.90
CA PHE A 533 9.08 21.65 2.18
C PHE A 533 8.70 22.35 0.88
N ASP A 534 7.90 21.68 0.04
CA ASP A 534 7.52 22.13 -1.29
C ASP A 534 6.69 23.44 -1.22
N ILE A 535 5.77 23.56 -0.26
CA ILE A 535 5.02 24.81 -0.03
C ILE A 535 5.98 25.99 0.26
N VAL A 536 7.03 25.80 1.05
CA VAL A 536 8.02 26.86 1.32
C VAL A 536 8.88 27.15 0.08
N ALA A 537 9.18 26.16 -0.76
CA ALA A 537 9.84 26.37 -2.05
C ALA A 537 8.97 27.18 -3.04
N LEU A 538 7.64 27.00 -2.98
CA LEU A 538 6.67 27.70 -3.81
C LEU A 538 6.45 29.16 -3.35
N LEU A 539 6.25 29.38 -2.04
CA LEU A 539 6.10 30.71 -1.43
C LEU A 539 7.39 31.56 -1.49
N THR A 540 8.56 30.96 -1.67
CA THR A 540 9.83 31.68 -1.88
C THR A 540 10.22 31.81 -3.35
N GLU A 541 9.32 31.48 -4.28
CA GLU A 541 9.53 31.53 -5.75
C GLU A 541 10.72 30.70 -6.26
N MET A 542 11.30 29.86 -5.39
CA MET A 542 12.43 28.97 -5.68
C MET A 542 12.00 27.83 -6.62
N ARG A 543 10.74 27.39 -6.53
CA ARG A 543 10.04 26.57 -7.54
C ARG A 543 8.71 27.28 -7.89
N PRO A 544 8.35 27.50 -9.16
CA PRO A 544 7.12 28.24 -9.51
C PRO A 544 5.83 27.40 -9.48
N VAL A 545 5.97 26.07 -9.52
CA VAL A 545 4.92 25.07 -9.65
C VAL A 545 5.28 23.83 -8.82
N ILE A 546 4.30 23.19 -8.19
CA ILE A 546 4.38 21.83 -7.64
C ILE A 546 3.35 20.96 -8.40
N MET A 547 3.74 19.78 -8.87
CA MET A 547 2.78 18.76 -9.35
C MET A 547 2.28 17.95 -8.14
N VAL A 548 0.96 17.83 -7.98
CA VAL A 548 0.33 17.28 -6.77
C VAL A 548 -0.26 15.88 -7.01
N ASP A 549 -0.81 15.63 -8.20
CA ASP A 549 -1.30 14.31 -8.61
C ASP A 549 -1.03 14.06 -10.11
N TYR A 550 -0.98 12.78 -10.51
CA TYR A 550 -0.64 12.33 -11.85
C TYR A 550 -1.57 11.23 -12.36
N GLY A 551 -2.42 11.55 -13.35
CA GLY A 551 -3.22 10.58 -14.09
C GLY A 551 -4.39 9.98 -13.31
N GLY A 552 -4.80 10.61 -12.20
CA GLY A 552 -5.93 10.20 -11.37
C GLY A 552 -7.08 11.21 -11.45
N LYS A 553 -8.26 10.80 -11.92
CA LYS A 553 -9.47 11.62 -11.76
C LYS A 553 -9.98 11.52 -10.32
N LEU A 554 -9.42 12.37 -9.46
CA LEU A 554 -9.93 12.65 -8.13
C LEU A 554 -10.40 14.13 -8.05
N PRO A 555 -11.59 14.48 -8.59
CA PRO A 555 -12.11 15.86 -8.51
C PRO A 555 -12.19 16.38 -7.05
N GLU A 556 -12.47 15.47 -6.12
CA GLU A 556 -12.43 15.74 -4.68
C GLU A 556 -11.08 16.32 -4.22
N LEU A 557 -9.94 15.90 -4.79
CA LEU A 557 -8.63 16.47 -4.45
C LEU A 557 -8.48 17.91 -4.96
N GLN A 558 -8.97 18.21 -6.16
CA GLN A 558 -9.01 19.57 -6.69
C GLN A 558 -9.85 20.47 -5.77
N ASP A 559 -11.06 20.05 -5.42
CA ASP A 559 -11.97 20.85 -4.59
C ASP A 559 -11.42 21.07 -3.17
N HIS A 560 -10.83 20.03 -2.55
CA HIS A 560 -10.17 20.16 -1.24
C HIS A 560 -8.93 21.08 -1.30
N LEU A 561 -8.13 21.03 -2.37
CA LEU A 561 -6.99 21.94 -2.55
C LEU A 561 -7.45 23.37 -2.77
N CYS A 562 -8.50 23.60 -3.56
CA CYS A 562 -9.10 24.93 -3.75
C CYS A 562 -9.63 25.49 -2.42
N ALA A 563 -10.32 24.68 -1.61
CA ALA A 563 -10.79 25.06 -0.28
C ALA A 563 -9.63 25.40 0.67
N LEU A 564 -8.57 24.58 0.68
CA LEU A 564 -7.37 24.83 1.49
C LEU A 564 -6.65 26.12 1.09
N VAL A 565 -6.42 26.33 -0.21
CA VAL A 565 -5.79 27.56 -0.74
C VAL A 565 -6.61 28.80 -0.35
N LYS A 566 -7.94 28.73 -0.48
CA LYS A 566 -8.87 29.81 -0.10
C LYS A 566 -8.80 30.12 1.40
N PHE A 567 -8.72 29.09 2.24
CA PHE A 567 -8.55 29.26 3.69
C PHE A 567 -7.19 29.90 4.04
N CYS A 568 -6.09 29.40 3.46
CA CYS A 568 -4.76 29.98 3.66
C CYS A 568 -4.68 31.45 3.21
N GLN A 569 -5.41 31.84 2.17
CA GLN A 569 -5.53 33.23 1.70
C GLN A 569 -6.30 34.14 2.67
N GLN A 570 -7.29 33.61 3.38
CA GLN A 570 -8.01 34.35 4.42
C GLN A 570 -7.13 34.59 5.66
N GLU A 571 -6.31 33.60 6.02
CA GLU A 571 -5.41 33.67 7.19
C GLU A 571 -4.12 34.48 6.93
N SER A 572 -3.57 34.48 5.71
CA SER A 572 -2.36 35.26 5.42
C SER A 572 -2.17 35.64 3.94
N ALA A 573 -1.86 36.92 3.71
CA ALA A 573 -1.53 37.48 2.40
C ALA A 573 -0.31 36.84 1.71
N ILE A 574 0.54 36.09 2.42
CA ILE A 574 1.62 35.32 1.77
C ILE A 574 1.07 34.27 0.78
N PHE A 575 -0.17 33.81 0.97
CA PHE A 575 -0.85 32.86 0.09
C PHE A 575 -1.70 33.54 -1.00
N GLU A 576 -1.77 34.88 -1.06
CA GLU A 576 -2.61 35.64 -2.02
C GLU A 576 -2.35 35.25 -3.48
N ASN A 577 -1.12 34.84 -3.79
CA ASN A 577 -0.67 34.44 -5.13
C ASN A 577 -0.77 32.93 -5.40
N LEU A 578 -1.20 32.10 -4.43
CA LEU A 578 -1.29 30.64 -4.57
C LEU A 578 -2.56 30.23 -5.33
N ARG A 579 -2.49 29.32 -6.32
CA ARG A 579 -3.67 28.81 -7.04
C ARG A 579 -3.56 27.32 -7.34
N VAL A 580 -4.71 26.66 -7.52
CA VAL A 580 -4.76 25.31 -8.11
C VAL A 580 -4.88 25.46 -9.62
N MET A 581 -4.06 24.72 -10.36
CA MET A 581 -4.06 24.69 -11.83
C MET A 581 -4.23 23.24 -12.31
N VAL A 582 -5.00 23.03 -13.38
CA VAL A 582 -5.21 21.70 -13.99
C VAL A 582 -4.86 21.73 -15.47
N ILE A 583 -4.23 20.65 -15.94
CA ILE A 583 -3.93 20.39 -17.36
C ILE A 583 -4.23 18.92 -17.65
N GLU A 584 -5.23 18.67 -18.49
CA GLU A 584 -5.79 17.34 -18.77
C GLU A 584 -6.20 16.63 -17.45
N ASP A 585 -5.51 15.56 -17.08
CA ASP A 585 -5.78 14.76 -15.87
C ASP A 585 -4.69 14.96 -14.79
N MET A 586 -4.00 16.11 -14.80
CA MET A 586 -2.91 16.48 -13.87
C MET A 586 -3.28 17.68 -13.00
N ILE A 587 -3.00 17.61 -11.69
CA ILE A 587 -3.26 18.67 -10.72
C ILE A 587 -1.95 19.31 -10.26
N TYR A 588 -1.89 20.64 -10.29
CA TYR A 588 -0.74 21.45 -9.87
C TYR A 588 -1.14 22.50 -8.83
N LEU A 589 -0.17 22.86 -7.98
CA LEU A 589 -0.25 24.00 -7.08
C LEU A 589 0.80 25.04 -7.51
N ILE A 590 0.36 26.26 -7.82
CA ILE A 590 1.18 27.27 -8.51
C ILE A 590 1.26 28.59 -7.73
N HIS A 591 2.38 29.30 -7.86
CA HIS A 591 2.49 30.70 -7.44
C HIS A 591 2.28 31.57 -8.69
N VAL A 592 1.13 32.24 -8.81
CA VAL A 592 0.69 32.99 -10.02
C VAL A 592 1.76 33.98 -10.50
N ARG A 593 2.35 34.74 -9.57
CA ARG A 593 3.46 35.63 -9.88
C ARG A 593 4.72 34.87 -10.31
N GLY A 594 5.04 33.76 -9.64
CA GLY A 594 6.23 32.95 -9.91
C GLY A 594 6.18 32.27 -11.28
N ILE A 595 5.02 31.79 -11.70
CA ILE A 595 4.80 31.27 -13.06
C ILE A 595 4.77 32.40 -14.10
N ALA A 596 4.19 33.58 -13.80
CA ALA A 596 4.24 34.75 -14.69
C ALA A 596 5.68 35.22 -14.96
N GLU A 597 6.51 35.37 -13.92
CA GLU A 597 7.93 35.73 -14.05
C GLU A 597 8.71 34.63 -14.81
N TYR A 598 8.40 33.34 -14.59
CA TYR A 598 9.06 32.22 -15.28
C TYR A 598 8.68 32.12 -16.77
N VAL A 599 7.38 32.13 -17.11
CA VAL A 599 6.88 32.09 -18.49
C VAL A 599 7.52 33.21 -19.30
N LYS A 600 7.47 34.46 -18.79
CA LYS A 600 8.00 35.64 -19.47
C LYS A 600 9.52 35.60 -19.62
N SER A 601 10.26 35.13 -18.63
CA SER A 601 11.73 34.99 -18.74
C SER A 601 12.14 33.87 -19.70
N SER A 602 11.36 32.78 -19.82
CA SER A 602 11.59 31.77 -20.88
C SER A 602 11.26 32.28 -22.28
N LEU A 603 10.17 33.02 -22.48
CA LEU A 603 9.80 33.64 -23.76
C LEU A 603 10.79 34.71 -24.23
N ASN A 604 11.38 35.45 -23.28
CA ASN A 604 12.42 36.46 -23.55
C ASN A 604 13.81 35.86 -23.78
N LEU A 605 14.00 34.53 -23.62
CA LEU A 605 15.31 33.86 -23.58
C LEU A 605 16.23 34.37 -22.46
N GLU A 606 15.67 34.98 -21.41
CA GLU A 606 16.36 35.26 -20.14
C GLU A 606 16.62 33.95 -19.34
N VAL A 607 15.84 32.91 -19.62
CA VAL A 607 16.07 31.52 -19.23
C VAL A 607 16.29 30.69 -20.49
N GLU A 608 17.51 30.25 -20.71
CA GLU A 608 17.86 29.34 -21.80
C GLU A 608 17.33 27.93 -21.51
N LEU A 609 16.52 27.39 -22.42
CA LEU A 609 15.94 26.06 -22.33
C LEU A 609 16.57 25.14 -23.37
N PHE A 610 17.04 23.98 -22.91
CA PHE A 610 17.74 22.99 -23.70
C PHE A 610 16.79 21.86 -24.07
N PHE A 611 16.33 21.87 -25.32
CA PHE A 611 15.34 20.92 -25.81
C PHE A 611 16.01 19.62 -26.25
N VAL A 612 15.57 18.49 -25.69
CA VAL A 612 16.03 17.15 -26.09
C VAL A 612 14.91 16.47 -26.87
N ASN A 613 15.14 16.21 -28.16
CA ASN A 613 14.23 15.38 -28.95
C ASN A 613 14.37 13.92 -28.50
N LEU A 614 13.28 13.33 -27.97
CA LEU A 614 13.21 11.91 -27.58
C LEU A 614 12.63 11.01 -28.68
N GLU A 615 12.14 11.56 -29.79
CA GLU A 615 11.64 10.76 -30.92
C GLU A 615 12.79 10.12 -31.72
N GLU A 616 14.01 10.65 -31.57
CA GLU A 616 15.22 10.15 -32.23
C GLU A 616 16.06 9.24 -31.30
N ASP A 617 16.65 8.17 -31.87
CA ASP A 617 17.67 7.34 -31.22
C ASP A 617 19.02 7.49 -31.97
N PRO A 618 20.10 7.98 -31.32
CA PRO A 618 20.13 8.53 -29.97
C PRO A 618 19.39 9.88 -29.87
N PRO A 619 18.84 10.23 -28.68
CA PRO A 619 18.29 11.56 -28.43
C PRO A 619 19.28 12.68 -28.74
N LYS A 620 18.76 13.82 -29.19
CA LYS A 620 19.58 14.97 -29.61
C LYS A 620 19.14 16.25 -28.90
N MET A 621 20.10 17.10 -28.57
CA MET A 621 19.83 18.51 -28.30
C MET A 621 19.38 19.19 -29.61
N VAL A 622 18.25 19.88 -29.57
CA VAL A 622 17.76 20.72 -30.68
C VAL A 622 18.45 22.08 -30.57
N THR A 623 19.30 22.41 -31.55
CA THR A 623 20.17 23.59 -31.50
C THR A 623 19.52 24.88 -31.95
N GLN A 624 18.47 24.83 -32.76
CA GLN A 624 17.71 26.00 -33.19
C GLN A 624 16.20 25.72 -33.11
N ALA A 625 15.43 26.69 -32.62
CA ALA A 625 13.98 26.53 -32.42
C ALA A 625 13.19 26.29 -33.72
N GLU A 626 13.78 26.65 -34.86
CA GLU A 626 13.20 26.49 -36.21
C GLU A 626 13.38 25.05 -36.76
N GLU A 627 14.20 24.21 -36.12
CA GLU A 627 14.50 22.83 -36.56
C GLU A 627 13.45 21.80 -36.10
N SER A 628 12.46 22.17 -35.28
CA SER A 628 11.44 21.25 -34.74
C SER A 628 10.05 21.86 -34.60
N ASN A 629 9.05 21.14 -35.14
CA ASN A 629 7.63 21.48 -34.99
C ASN A 629 7.20 21.49 -33.51
N LEU A 630 7.75 20.59 -32.68
CA LEU A 630 7.42 20.50 -31.25
C LEU A 630 7.97 21.71 -30.46
N VAL A 631 9.14 22.26 -30.82
CA VAL A 631 9.60 23.53 -30.23
C VAL A 631 8.66 24.68 -30.62
N THR A 632 8.23 24.71 -31.90
CA THR A 632 7.30 25.73 -32.40
C THR A 632 5.94 25.66 -31.69
N GLU A 633 5.40 24.48 -31.43
CA GLU A 633 4.19 24.31 -30.62
C GLU A 633 4.40 24.68 -29.16
N LEU A 634 5.56 24.37 -28.56
CA LEU A 634 5.83 24.71 -27.16
C LEU A 634 5.85 26.23 -26.97
N ILE A 635 6.44 26.95 -27.93
CA ILE A 635 6.42 28.43 -27.98
C ILE A 635 4.99 28.97 -28.16
N ARG A 636 4.08 28.26 -28.84
CA ARG A 636 2.65 28.63 -28.91
C ARG A 636 1.98 28.45 -27.54
N VAL A 637 2.20 27.32 -26.87
CA VAL A 637 1.66 27.06 -25.51
C VAL A 637 2.22 28.07 -24.50
N GLN A 638 3.51 28.38 -24.54
CA GLN A 638 4.13 29.41 -23.69
C GLN A 638 3.50 30.80 -23.90
N LYS A 639 3.26 31.21 -25.16
CA LYS A 639 2.57 32.48 -25.48
C LYS A 639 1.13 32.49 -24.97
N LEU A 640 0.42 31.36 -25.07
CA LEU A 640 -0.94 31.20 -24.55
C LEU A 640 -0.95 31.31 -23.01
N PHE A 641 -0.05 30.61 -22.31
CA PHE A 641 0.14 30.74 -20.86
C PHE A 641 0.47 32.18 -20.45
N SER A 642 1.28 32.90 -21.23
CA SER A 642 1.59 34.31 -20.99
C SER A 642 0.39 35.26 -21.11
N SER A 643 -0.73 34.82 -21.72
CA SER A 643 -1.98 35.58 -21.75
C SER A 643 -2.85 35.35 -20.50
N PHE A 644 -2.77 34.16 -19.89
CA PHE A 644 -3.42 33.85 -18.61
C PHE A 644 -2.67 34.41 -17.39
N PHE A 645 -1.36 34.69 -17.52
CA PHE A 645 -0.51 35.14 -16.41
C PHE A 645 0.16 36.52 -16.67
N PRO A 646 -0.60 37.62 -16.74
CA PRO A 646 -0.07 38.97 -17.00
C PRO A 646 0.66 39.59 -15.79
N LEU A 647 1.89 40.04 -16.00
CA LEU A 647 2.78 40.58 -14.94
C LEU A 647 2.37 41.92 -14.29
N ASN A 648 1.45 42.67 -14.90
CA ASN A 648 1.10 44.04 -14.48
C ASN A 648 -0.37 44.17 -13.99
N GLY A 649 -1.07 43.07 -13.76
CA GLY A 649 -2.45 43.09 -13.25
C GLY A 649 -2.51 43.23 -11.72
N ASN A 650 -3.44 44.03 -11.21
CA ASN A 650 -3.86 43.92 -9.80
C ASN A 650 -4.53 42.55 -9.58
N SER A 651 -4.34 41.94 -8.41
CA SER A 651 -4.78 40.58 -8.08
C SER A 651 -6.29 40.32 -8.18
N ASN A 652 -7.11 41.36 -8.27
CA ASN A 652 -8.58 41.28 -8.35
C ASN A 652 -9.16 41.33 -9.79
N ASP A 653 -8.37 41.63 -10.83
CA ASP A 653 -8.88 41.85 -12.20
C ASP A 653 -8.66 40.67 -13.17
N LEU A 654 -8.22 39.51 -12.68
CA LEU A 654 -7.88 38.34 -13.49
C LEU A 654 -9.06 37.69 -14.26
N LEU A 655 -10.31 38.11 -14.00
CA LEU A 655 -11.52 37.62 -14.67
C LEU A 655 -12.54 38.75 -14.96
N SER A 656 -12.10 39.92 -15.42
CA SER A 656 -13.00 40.97 -15.95
C SER A 656 -13.07 40.95 -17.50
N HIS A 657 -14.28 41.14 -18.05
CA HIS A 657 -14.54 41.04 -19.49
C HIS A 657 -13.88 42.18 -20.31
N GLN A 658 -12.80 41.89 -21.06
CA GLN A 658 -12.51 42.43 -22.42
C GLN A 658 -11.09 42.05 -22.89
N MET A 659 -10.95 41.10 -23.84
CA MET A 659 -9.83 40.96 -24.81
C MET A 659 -10.01 39.74 -25.74
N LEU A 660 -11.14 39.65 -26.46
CA LEU A 660 -11.46 38.48 -27.32
C LEU A 660 -11.75 38.83 -28.80
N ASP A 661 -11.72 40.11 -29.19
CA ASP A 661 -12.20 40.58 -30.51
C ASP A 661 -11.08 40.99 -31.49
N SER A 662 -9.80 40.84 -31.14
CA SER A 662 -8.67 41.44 -31.90
C SER A 662 -7.76 40.48 -32.68
N VAL A 663 -7.98 39.16 -32.62
CA VAL A 663 -7.22 38.16 -33.43
C VAL A 663 -8.15 37.19 -34.19
N ALA A 664 -9.35 37.66 -34.55
CA ALA A 664 -10.25 36.93 -35.45
C ALA A 664 -9.85 37.15 -36.93
N ASN A 665 -8.76 36.50 -37.39
CA ASN A 665 -8.42 36.40 -38.83
C ASN A 665 -7.34 35.32 -39.14
N ALA A 666 -7.59 34.08 -38.71
CA ALA A 666 -7.00 32.87 -39.30
C ALA A 666 -7.95 31.68 -39.05
N GLU A 667 -8.05 30.74 -40.00
CA GLU A 667 -9.12 29.75 -40.02
C GLU A 667 -8.80 28.47 -39.24
N SER A 668 -9.55 28.17 -38.17
CA SER A 668 -10.20 26.87 -37.88
C SER A 668 -10.78 26.83 -36.46
N SER A 669 -11.59 25.81 -36.15
CA SER A 669 -12.51 25.80 -35.00
C SER A 669 -11.91 25.25 -33.71
N VAL A 670 -11.62 26.11 -32.75
CA VAL A 670 -11.39 25.74 -31.34
C VAL A 670 -12.69 25.92 -30.55
N ASN A 671 -13.05 24.96 -29.70
CA ASN A 671 -14.26 25.02 -28.88
C ASN A 671 -14.14 26.06 -27.74
N LYS A 672 -15.24 26.75 -27.42
CA LYS A 672 -15.29 27.68 -26.28
C LYS A 672 -15.11 26.89 -24.97
N PRO A 673 -14.26 27.36 -24.03
CA PRO A 673 -14.26 26.87 -22.65
C PRO A 673 -15.63 27.04 -22.00
N ALA A 674 -15.97 26.13 -21.08
CA ALA A 674 -17.22 26.19 -20.34
C ALA A 674 -17.24 27.35 -19.32
N THR A 675 -18.43 27.75 -18.91
CA THR A 675 -18.70 28.89 -18.03
C THR A 675 -18.09 28.77 -16.63
N SER A 676 -17.69 29.93 -16.07
CA SER A 676 -17.37 30.18 -14.66
C SER A 676 -16.26 29.32 -14.03
N GLN A 677 -15.00 29.76 -14.20
CA GLN A 677 -13.91 29.43 -13.27
C GLN A 677 -14.01 30.32 -12.01
N SER A 678 -13.56 29.83 -10.86
CA SER A 678 -13.50 30.62 -9.61
C SER A 678 -12.16 31.37 -9.49
N SER A 679 -12.09 32.32 -8.56
CA SER A 679 -10.87 33.10 -8.30
C SER A 679 -9.65 32.26 -7.88
N GLU A 680 -9.84 31.01 -7.45
CA GLU A 680 -8.82 30.14 -6.86
C GLU A 680 -8.31 29.03 -7.80
N PHE A 681 -8.99 28.82 -8.94
CA PHE A 681 -8.83 27.65 -9.81
C PHE A 681 -8.63 28.04 -11.28
N ILE A 682 -7.69 27.38 -11.97
CA ILE A 682 -7.37 27.63 -13.38
C ILE A 682 -7.30 26.30 -14.15
N ASP A 683 -8.26 26.03 -15.02
CA ASP A 683 -8.19 24.93 -15.98
C ASP A 683 -7.59 25.41 -17.32
N LEU A 684 -6.48 24.79 -17.73
CA LEU A 684 -5.79 25.03 -19.00
C LEU A 684 -5.83 23.80 -19.93
N SER A 685 -6.68 22.81 -19.65
CA SER A 685 -6.82 21.59 -20.48
C SER A 685 -7.26 21.90 -21.92
N CYS A 686 -7.98 23.01 -22.14
CA CYS A 686 -8.33 23.50 -23.46
C CYS A 686 -7.10 23.89 -24.31
N CYS A 687 -5.98 24.29 -23.68
CA CYS A 687 -4.73 24.62 -24.37
C CYS A 687 -4.05 23.40 -25.02
N MET A 688 -4.49 22.18 -24.69
CA MET A 688 -3.90 20.92 -25.13
C MET A 688 -4.76 20.12 -26.13
N GLN A 689 -5.96 20.59 -26.48
CA GLN A 689 -6.88 19.82 -27.33
C GLN A 689 -6.34 19.67 -28.77
N ASP A 690 -5.79 20.74 -29.33
CA ASP A 690 -5.36 20.83 -30.74
C ASP A 690 -3.82 20.87 -30.91
N THR A 691 -3.06 20.30 -29.96
CA THR A 691 -1.58 20.23 -30.00
C THR A 691 -1.06 18.80 -30.08
N GLU A 692 0.10 18.60 -30.72
CA GLU A 692 0.82 17.31 -30.71
C GLU A 692 1.65 17.13 -29.43
N ILE A 693 1.93 18.19 -28.67
CA ILE A 693 2.71 18.14 -27.42
C ILE A 693 2.05 17.32 -26.31
N THR A 694 2.87 16.65 -25.49
CA THR A 694 2.43 15.87 -24.32
C THR A 694 2.55 16.65 -23.00
N VAL A 695 1.73 16.31 -22.01
CA VAL A 695 1.80 16.93 -20.67
C VAL A 695 3.14 16.66 -19.94
N PRO A 696 3.79 15.49 -20.03
CA PRO A 696 5.14 15.30 -19.49
C PRO A 696 6.21 16.23 -20.09
N THR A 697 6.10 16.61 -21.37
CA THR A 697 6.94 17.67 -21.97
C THR A 697 6.71 19.01 -21.27
N LEU A 698 5.46 19.39 -21.00
CA LEU A 698 5.14 20.60 -20.25
C LEU A 698 5.59 20.53 -18.79
N ASN A 699 5.52 19.37 -18.13
CA ASN A 699 5.96 19.20 -16.74
C ASN A 699 7.42 19.60 -16.54
N GLY A 700 8.32 19.19 -17.45
CA GLY A 700 9.73 19.55 -17.35
C GLY A 700 9.96 21.06 -17.40
N TRP A 701 9.29 21.74 -18.33
CA TRP A 701 9.31 23.20 -18.42
C TRP A 701 8.66 23.88 -17.19
N LEU A 702 7.44 23.50 -16.82
CA LEU A 702 6.68 24.12 -15.71
C LEU A 702 7.38 24.00 -14.35
N LEU A 703 8.07 22.88 -14.10
CA LEU A 703 8.84 22.67 -12.86
C LEU A 703 10.18 23.41 -12.86
N GLY A 704 10.52 24.12 -13.94
CA GLY A 704 11.72 24.95 -14.07
C GLY A 704 12.98 24.17 -14.43
N TYR A 705 12.88 23.01 -15.08
CA TYR A 705 14.06 22.26 -15.50
C TYR A 705 14.72 22.95 -16.70
N PRO A 706 16.07 23.10 -16.71
CA PRO A 706 16.77 23.71 -17.83
C PRO A 706 16.82 22.80 -19.06
N VAL A 707 16.62 21.48 -18.88
CA VAL A 707 16.53 20.49 -19.96
C VAL A 707 15.10 20.00 -20.08
N VAL A 708 14.50 20.17 -21.25
CA VAL A 708 13.09 19.86 -21.53
C VAL A 708 13.01 18.78 -22.61
N TYR A 709 12.40 17.65 -22.28
CA TYR A 709 12.20 16.54 -23.22
C TYR A 709 11.02 16.81 -24.15
N LEU A 710 11.24 16.74 -25.46
CA LEU A 710 10.22 16.91 -26.49
C LEU A 710 9.88 15.56 -27.13
N PHE A 711 8.59 15.27 -27.18
CA PHE A 711 8.00 14.18 -27.97
C PHE A 711 6.51 14.46 -28.19
N SER A 712 5.98 13.98 -29.30
CA SER A 712 4.56 14.05 -29.66
C SER A 712 3.71 13.03 -28.91
N LYS A 713 2.38 13.27 -28.92
CA LYS A 713 1.35 12.31 -28.50
C LYS A 713 1.41 11.00 -29.30
N GLN A 714 1.93 11.03 -30.52
CA GLN A 714 2.08 9.84 -31.37
C GLN A 714 3.32 9.00 -30.98
N HIS A 715 4.42 9.64 -30.58
CA HIS A 715 5.69 8.98 -30.25
C HIS A 715 5.93 8.77 -28.74
N ILE A 716 4.87 8.71 -27.92
CA ILE A 716 4.98 8.45 -26.46
C ILE A 716 5.70 7.12 -26.18
N GLU A 717 5.39 6.03 -26.89
CA GLU A 717 6.05 4.74 -26.67
C GLU A 717 7.54 4.78 -27.04
N ASP A 718 7.88 5.45 -28.14
CA ASP A 718 9.27 5.62 -28.60
C ASP A 718 10.07 6.51 -27.64
N ALA A 719 9.48 7.60 -27.14
CA ALA A 719 10.12 8.51 -26.19
C ALA A 719 10.34 7.86 -24.82
N ILE A 720 9.37 7.09 -24.32
CA ILE A 720 9.54 6.28 -23.11
C ILE A 720 10.63 5.22 -23.32
N TYR A 721 10.66 4.55 -24.48
CA TYR A 721 11.73 3.60 -24.83
C TYR A 721 13.11 4.28 -24.88
N ASN A 722 13.21 5.43 -25.55
CA ASN A 722 14.46 6.16 -25.73
C ASN A 722 14.96 6.77 -24.41
N LEU A 723 14.09 7.23 -23.51
CA LEU A 723 14.50 7.67 -22.17
C LEU A 723 14.87 6.48 -21.25
N SER A 724 14.11 5.39 -21.30
CA SER A 724 14.32 4.20 -20.46
C SER A 724 15.40 3.22 -20.95
N THR A 725 16.18 3.59 -21.97
CA THR A 725 17.33 2.81 -22.47
C THR A 725 18.68 3.52 -22.37
N LYS A 726 18.71 4.79 -21.94
CA LYS A 726 19.93 5.61 -21.85
C LYS A 726 20.40 5.79 -20.41
N TYR A 727 21.69 5.96 -20.21
CA TYR A 727 22.21 6.38 -18.90
C TYR A 727 21.78 7.81 -18.63
N LEU A 728 21.39 8.12 -17.40
CA LEU A 728 20.87 9.44 -17.03
C LEU A 728 21.72 10.03 -15.90
N ARG A 729 22.11 11.30 -16.03
CA ARG A 729 22.64 12.07 -14.91
C ARG A 729 21.51 12.85 -14.27
N ILE A 730 21.35 12.70 -12.96
CA ILE A 730 20.38 13.42 -12.16
C ILE A 730 21.08 14.64 -11.57
N PHE A 731 20.63 15.82 -11.96
CA PHE A 731 21.09 17.08 -11.42
C PHE A 731 20.16 17.45 -10.26
N GLN A 732 20.65 17.30 -9.03
CA GLN A 732 19.90 17.55 -7.80
C GLN A 732 20.28 18.93 -7.25
N ILE A 733 19.31 19.84 -7.20
CA ILE A 733 19.46 21.12 -6.52
C ILE A 733 19.12 20.91 -5.05
N ILE A 734 20.06 21.22 -4.16
CA ILE A 734 19.96 20.95 -2.74
C ILE A 734 20.07 22.26 -1.95
N VAL A 735 19.14 22.45 -1.02
CA VAL A 735 19.08 23.60 -0.11
C VAL A 735 19.26 23.17 1.34
N SER A 736 19.31 24.13 2.26
CA SER A 736 19.19 23.88 3.69
C SER A 736 18.51 25.06 4.37
N ARG A 737 17.66 24.81 5.37
CA ARG A 737 16.96 25.84 6.15
C ARG A 737 17.82 26.41 7.27
N TYR A 738 17.46 27.59 7.77
CA TYR A 738 17.93 28.09 9.06
C TYR A 738 17.23 27.35 10.22
N ALA A 739 17.77 26.18 10.58
CA ALA A 739 17.27 25.42 11.73
C ALA A 739 17.63 26.08 13.08
N SER A 740 16.70 26.03 14.03
CA SER A 740 16.94 26.36 15.44
C SER A 740 18.14 25.58 16.01
N PRO A 741 19.04 26.18 16.82
CA PRO A 741 20.38 25.66 17.12
C PRO A 741 20.47 24.33 17.89
N LYS A 742 19.35 23.64 18.14
CA LYS A 742 19.28 22.31 18.78
C LYS A 742 19.26 21.13 17.80
N LYS A 743 19.10 21.35 16.49
CA LYS A 743 19.28 20.33 15.45
C LYS A 743 20.13 20.92 14.31
N GLY A 744 21.12 20.16 13.83
CA GLY A 744 21.87 20.54 12.64
C GLY A 744 20.96 20.55 11.40
N SER A 745 21.02 21.63 10.62
CA SER A 745 20.28 21.75 9.34
C SER A 745 20.74 20.64 8.38
N GLN A 746 19.88 19.67 8.09
CA GLN A 746 20.15 18.68 7.05
C GLN A 746 19.93 19.31 5.66
N PRO A 747 20.63 18.81 4.62
CA PRO A 747 20.35 19.14 3.23
C PRO A 747 19.00 18.56 2.78
N GLU A 748 18.25 19.33 2.00
CA GLU A 748 16.93 18.98 1.46
C GLU A 748 16.95 19.17 -0.07
N GLU A 749 16.27 18.31 -0.84
CA GLU A 749 16.24 18.42 -2.31
C GLU A 749 15.16 19.42 -2.76
N LEU A 750 15.58 20.51 -3.40
CA LEU A 750 14.71 21.58 -3.91
C LEU A 750 14.05 21.20 -5.24
N LEU A 751 14.79 20.54 -6.13
CA LEU A 751 14.30 19.93 -7.36
C LEU A 751 15.39 19.01 -7.91
N SER A 752 15.00 18.03 -8.72
CA SER A 752 15.92 17.27 -9.56
C SER A 752 15.35 17.08 -10.95
N PHE A 753 16.25 16.92 -11.92
CA PHE A 753 15.94 16.60 -13.32
C PHE A 753 17.02 15.69 -13.90
N SER A 754 16.65 14.86 -14.86
CA SER A 754 17.56 13.97 -15.57
C SER A 754 18.05 14.60 -16.87
N VAL A 755 19.26 14.24 -17.31
CA VAL A 755 19.81 14.51 -18.65
C VAL A 755 20.45 13.24 -19.21
N PRO A 756 20.29 12.89 -20.50
CA PRO A 756 20.97 11.75 -21.09
C PRO A 756 22.49 11.89 -21.02
N TYR A 757 23.18 10.81 -20.69
CA TYR A 757 24.63 10.78 -20.51
C TYR A 757 25.37 11.19 -21.79
N GLU A 758 24.82 10.86 -22.95
CA GLU A 758 25.32 11.23 -24.28
C GLU A 758 25.18 12.73 -24.59
N LEU A 759 24.36 13.47 -23.83
CA LEU A 759 24.07 14.91 -24.03
C LEU A 759 24.59 15.80 -22.89
N SER A 760 25.35 15.22 -21.94
CA SER A 760 25.94 15.93 -20.80
C SER A 760 27.42 15.56 -20.66
N MET A 761 28.27 16.54 -20.31
CA MET A 761 29.70 16.31 -20.05
C MET A 761 30.00 15.82 -18.62
N GLY A 762 29.03 15.88 -17.71
CA GLY A 762 29.05 15.15 -16.44
C GLY A 762 29.39 15.95 -15.20
N GLY A 763 29.08 17.25 -15.16
CA GLY A 763 29.30 18.03 -13.96
C GLY A 763 28.55 19.35 -13.89
N SER A 764 28.48 19.91 -12.68
CA SER A 764 27.94 21.25 -12.38
C SER A 764 28.68 22.41 -13.08
N ASN A 765 29.71 22.10 -13.88
CA ASN A 765 30.55 23.05 -14.61
C ASN A 765 30.14 23.16 -16.10
N GLU A 766 29.13 22.42 -16.55
CA GLU A 766 28.56 22.60 -17.90
C GLU A 766 27.95 24.01 -18.02
N PRO A 767 28.10 24.71 -19.17
CA PRO A 767 27.71 26.12 -19.27
C PRO A 767 26.25 26.41 -18.87
N TRP A 768 25.34 25.54 -19.32
CA TRP A 768 23.91 25.60 -18.99
C TRP A 768 23.64 25.33 -17.51
N ALA A 769 24.37 24.39 -16.89
CA ALA A 769 24.23 24.05 -15.47
C ALA A 769 24.77 25.18 -14.56
N VAL A 770 25.85 25.84 -14.99
CA VAL A 770 26.42 27.02 -14.33
C VAL A 770 25.47 28.22 -14.45
N ALA A 771 24.90 28.46 -15.63
CA ALA A 771 23.91 29.53 -15.84
C ALA A 771 22.64 29.31 -15.00
N PHE A 772 22.09 28.10 -15.02
CA PHE A 772 20.94 27.71 -14.19
C PHE A 772 21.23 27.87 -12.69
N LEU A 773 22.40 27.41 -12.23
CA LEU A 773 22.79 27.57 -10.82
C LEU A 773 22.98 29.05 -10.44
N ALA A 774 23.52 29.89 -11.33
CA ALA A 774 23.64 31.33 -11.10
C ALA A 774 22.26 32.04 -11.04
N GLN A 775 21.30 31.63 -11.87
CA GLN A 775 19.92 32.11 -11.78
C GLN A 775 19.27 31.68 -10.45
N MET A 776 19.44 30.41 -10.06
CA MET A 776 18.91 29.89 -8.80
C MET A 776 19.59 30.53 -7.58
N GLN A 777 20.88 30.86 -7.65
CA GLN A 777 21.58 31.68 -6.65
C GLN A 777 21.03 33.11 -6.59
N THR A 778 20.59 33.67 -7.72
CA THR A 778 19.96 35.01 -7.78
C THR A 778 18.58 35.00 -7.12
N LYS A 779 17.77 33.95 -7.34
CA LYS A 779 16.52 33.72 -6.58
C LYS A 779 16.80 33.54 -5.09
N TRP A 780 17.70 32.61 -4.74
CA TRP A 780 18.12 32.34 -3.36
C TRP A 780 18.62 33.60 -2.64
N ALA A 781 19.29 34.51 -3.35
CA ALA A 781 19.77 35.76 -2.81
C ALA A 781 18.65 36.71 -2.34
N LYS A 782 17.46 36.68 -2.96
CA LYS A 782 16.26 37.38 -2.49
C LYS A 782 15.73 36.75 -1.18
N CYS A 783 15.81 35.41 -1.06
CA CYS A 783 15.19 34.62 0.00
C CYS A 783 16.15 34.10 1.08
N LYS A 784 17.29 34.78 1.28
CA LYS A 784 18.30 34.45 2.30
C LYS A 784 17.77 34.29 3.74
N PRO A 785 16.70 34.97 4.22
CA PRO A 785 16.16 34.69 5.55
C PRO A 785 15.63 33.27 5.75
N THR A 786 15.19 32.61 4.67
CA THR A 786 14.63 31.25 4.71
C THR A 786 15.70 30.19 4.46
N TRP A 787 16.55 30.41 3.46
CA TRP A 787 17.46 29.40 2.92
C TRP A 787 18.92 29.72 3.24
N ARG A 788 19.57 28.85 4.00
CA ARG A 788 20.95 28.98 4.48
C ARG A 788 22.00 28.76 3.40
N SER A 789 21.73 27.85 2.48
CA SER A 789 22.66 27.45 1.42
C SER A 789 21.90 26.84 0.25
N LEU A 790 22.51 26.95 -0.93
CA LEU A 790 22.08 26.35 -2.19
C LEU A 790 23.31 25.71 -2.85
N LYS A 791 23.21 24.45 -3.28
CA LYS A 791 24.23 23.75 -4.08
C LYS A 791 23.58 22.90 -5.16
N MET A 792 24.35 22.51 -6.16
CA MET A 792 23.99 21.47 -7.13
C MET A 792 24.88 20.25 -6.86
N GLU A 793 24.28 19.07 -6.81
CA GLU A 793 25.00 17.79 -6.87
C GLU A 793 24.56 17.05 -8.15
N VAL A 794 25.48 16.31 -8.76
CA VAL A 794 25.20 15.52 -9.97
C VAL A 794 25.49 14.06 -9.64
N SER A 795 24.47 13.22 -9.75
CA SER A 795 24.55 11.78 -9.52
C SER A 795 24.25 11.01 -10.81
N GLU A 796 24.81 9.81 -10.95
CA GLU A 796 24.63 8.98 -12.15
C GLU A 796 23.67 7.83 -11.86
N CYS A 797 22.64 7.70 -12.70
CA CYS A 797 21.56 6.74 -12.54
C CYS A 797 21.48 5.77 -13.73
N TYR A 798 21.29 4.49 -13.43
CA TYR A 798 21.07 3.45 -14.43
C TYR A 798 19.59 3.43 -14.86
N PRO A 799 19.26 3.26 -16.15
CA PRO A 799 17.88 3.21 -16.63
C PRO A 799 17.09 1.97 -16.13
N GLN A 800 16.60 2.05 -14.89
CA GLN A 800 15.52 1.22 -14.34
C GLN A 800 14.60 2.02 -13.40
N ALA A 801 14.72 3.35 -13.37
CA ALA A 801 14.15 4.23 -12.33
C ALA A 801 13.48 5.51 -12.85
N ILE A 802 13.10 5.57 -14.14
CA ILE A 802 12.07 6.53 -14.61
C ILE A 802 10.84 5.73 -15.02
N VAL A 803 9.79 5.89 -14.24
CA VAL A 803 8.41 5.74 -14.69
C VAL A 803 7.93 7.17 -14.94
N LEU A 804 7.73 7.50 -16.22
CA LEU A 804 6.81 8.56 -16.64
C LEU A 804 5.39 7.98 -16.66
#